data_AF-A0A836FPN4-F1
#
_entry.id   AF-A0A836FPN4-F1
#
_cell.length_a   1.000
_cell.length_b   1.000
_cell.length_c   1.000
_cell.angle_alpha   90.00
_cell.angle_beta   90.00
_cell.angle_gamma   90.00
#
_symmetry.space_group_name_H-M   'P 1'
#
loop_
_entity.id
_entity.type
_entity.pdbx_description
1 polymer ?
#
loop_
_entity_poly.entity_id
_entity_poly.type
_entity_poly.pdbx_seq_one_letter_code
_entity_poly.pdbx_strand_id
1 'polypeptide(L)'
;MQRFSHDVPLSDALVRAVRAVSRLFFHLQASRYAQEASSSLDVGVVSLVMQTKALVPKEKSDSRHLLPSAWSELYRATVRELADTEVNELWGLVSTVLSVVEQGAADCVNASAAIVEWHNWFDDELADAEEVIQQLRCEDPRDSPSDIVEELGSNVLGRMEGAFLTGHFHTAASLMDALLLYLRRGGSELLTAEVETALANVRRLLAVSFHDPASHQQWVEAANDELKDSRIILLNGSRGDQSGSDDRGSSVGGATVIERLVEDLCAASLDILLLITKDAKRMCDRCRDSHRTATDFLVAVCAIMEPYADLERVSSLFGTYADAWANAEGRQWYDECVLAILGVGTASDMVAAMHEVAMIATEAFLEASACPPPIGKEDPHERGDDDDTDEGSDTVSLNAITAAEKPPSSAATRRFMLACMTAHIADSCAPAVVATSAADIHLTFCRNELITAYARLFALHPRTWRIAGLYACYSPLNDPSFLSEIVLAIAPVAAVDVHVLRRLRAFFHCTWCTSSDHQQAVRAKLEVALPEHATVAKWWSAMEYYYTGSYQDAHQHIIKAQLCNGSVAHAVWLAVQTRLTEVVESEMRRQLKGKDALQNARLYMVGSAVHNGFIAIDTCASMELGRYLCAAAALSAYREAATAANASLSSSRKRDVTLEAVAACLQTIEAALKAVDECDAMLHPSTIFTLVEHGASLLLSLRQLMRDPKTGESTGSAHVPSCMLPLLIESYELASIHNAHHDPSLTERSRGLAEQLAHVHQTCI
;
A
#
# COMPACT_ATOMS: atom_id res chain seq x y z
N MET A 1 24.55 2.43 13.37
CA MET A 1 23.59 2.60 12.26
C MET A 1 23.89 1.56 11.20
N GLN A 2 23.27 0.39 11.29
CA GLN A 2 23.29 -0.61 10.22
C GLN A 2 22.50 -0.05 9.04
N ARG A 3 23.12 -0.01 7.86
CA ARG A 3 22.44 0.33 6.60
C ARG A 3 21.57 -0.86 6.21
N PHE A 4 20.26 -0.76 6.41
CA PHE A 4 19.32 -1.61 5.71
C PHE A 4 19.25 -1.11 4.27
N SER A 5 19.78 -1.89 3.33
CA SER A 5 19.47 -1.76 1.91
C SER A 5 18.00 -2.17 1.73
N HIS A 6 17.09 -1.19 1.68
CA HIS A 6 15.68 -1.41 1.39
C HIS A 6 15.43 -1.40 -0.11
N ASP A 7 15.81 -2.49 -0.78
CA ASP A 7 15.27 -2.80 -2.11
C ASP A 7 14.67 -4.20 -2.05
N VAL A 8 13.48 -4.31 -1.46
CA VAL A 8 12.55 -5.37 -1.84
C VAL A 8 11.68 -4.74 -2.94
N PRO A 9 11.90 -5.06 -4.22
CA PRO A 9 11.03 -4.54 -5.27
C PRO A 9 9.64 -5.15 -5.07
N LEU A 10 8.65 -4.31 -4.74
CA LEU A 10 7.25 -4.71 -4.87
C LEU A 10 6.97 -4.96 -6.36
N SER A 11 6.34 -6.09 -6.67
CA SER A 11 5.91 -6.35 -8.05
C SER A 11 4.88 -5.30 -8.48
N ASP A 12 4.81 -5.01 -9.78
CA ASP A 12 3.84 -4.04 -10.30
C ASP A 12 2.39 -4.45 -10.02
N ALA A 13 2.09 -5.76 -9.98
CA ALA A 13 0.80 -6.30 -9.58
C ALA A 13 0.45 -5.90 -8.12
N LEU A 14 1.38 -6.02 -7.19
CA LEU A 14 1.17 -5.56 -5.81
C LEU A 14 0.98 -4.05 -5.73
N VAL A 15 1.74 -3.27 -6.51
CA VAL A 15 1.57 -1.80 -6.58
C VAL A 15 0.18 -1.43 -7.11
N ARG A 16 -0.32 -2.12 -8.13
CA ARG A 16 -1.70 -1.93 -8.66
C ARG A 16 -2.75 -2.31 -7.62
N ALA A 17 -2.59 -3.47 -6.96
CA ALA A 17 -3.48 -3.91 -5.88
C ALA A 17 -3.54 -2.87 -4.74
N VAL A 18 -2.40 -2.38 -4.24
CA VAL A 18 -2.34 -1.31 -3.22
C VAL A 18 -3.11 -0.06 -3.67
N ARG A 19 -2.91 0.39 -4.92
CA ARG A 19 -3.60 1.57 -5.45
C ARG A 19 -5.10 1.34 -5.59
N ALA A 20 -5.52 0.16 -6.00
CA ALA A 20 -6.93 -0.17 -6.18
C ALA A 20 -7.66 -0.29 -4.84
N VAL A 21 -7.10 -1.04 -3.89
CA VAL A 21 -7.62 -1.23 -2.54
C VAL A 21 -7.67 0.09 -1.76
N SER A 22 -6.60 0.90 -1.85
CA SER A 22 -6.55 2.17 -1.13
C SER A 22 -7.62 3.17 -1.57
N ARG A 23 -8.09 3.12 -2.83
CA ARG A 23 -9.22 3.95 -3.27
C ARG A 23 -10.50 3.62 -2.50
N LEU A 24 -10.79 2.33 -2.31
CA LEU A 24 -11.94 1.88 -1.53
C LEU A 24 -11.81 2.30 -0.06
N PHE A 25 -10.63 2.08 0.53
CA PHE A 25 -10.34 2.49 1.90
C PHE A 25 -10.53 4.00 2.09
N PHE A 26 -9.91 4.85 1.27
CA PHE A 26 -10.04 6.29 1.41
C PHE A 26 -11.46 6.79 1.14
N HIS A 27 -12.22 6.13 0.27
CA HIS A 27 -13.63 6.44 0.05
C HIS A 27 -14.47 6.13 1.29
N LEU A 28 -14.24 4.99 1.93
CA LEU A 28 -14.86 4.64 3.20
C LEU A 28 -14.48 5.66 4.30
N GLN A 29 -13.20 5.97 4.46
CA GLN A 29 -12.74 6.95 5.46
C GLN A 29 -13.30 8.36 5.21
N ALA A 30 -13.35 8.81 3.95
CA ALA A 30 -13.95 10.10 3.61
C ALA A 30 -15.43 10.19 4.03
N SER A 31 -16.19 9.10 3.88
CA SER A 31 -17.57 9.05 4.36
C SER A 31 -17.68 9.12 5.88
N ARG A 32 -16.73 8.48 6.59
CA ARG A 32 -16.66 8.44 8.06
C ARG A 32 -16.28 9.78 8.67
N TYR A 33 -15.42 10.57 8.01
CA TYR A 33 -14.97 11.87 8.49
C TYR A 33 -15.67 13.07 7.87
N ALA A 34 -16.56 12.86 6.89
CA ALA A 34 -17.46 13.91 6.43
C ALA A 34 -18.19 14.51 7.64
N GLN A 35 -18.17 15.84 7.75
CA GLN A 35 -19.01 16.54 8.72
C GLN A 35 -20.47 16.18 8.40
N GLU A 36 -21.22 15.69 9.38
CA GLU A 36 -22.67 15.70 9.27
C GLU A 36 -23.06 17.15 8.98
N ALA A 37 -23.59 17.41 7.79
CA ALA A 37 -24.02 18.71 7.36
C ALA A 37 -25.23 19.16 8.21
N SER A 38 -24.94 19.58 9.43
CA SER A 38 -25.82 20.39 10.24
C SER A 38 -25.62 21.83 9.81
N SER A 39 -26.70 22.41 9.27
CA SER A 39 -26.85 23.80 8.84
C SER A 39 -26.18 24.19 7.51
N SER A 40 -27.02 24.83 6.70
CA SER A 40 -26.72 25.49 5.43
C SER A 40 -25.51 26.43 5.51
N LEU A 41 -24.69 26.41 4.45
CA LEU A 41 -23.53 27.28 4.13
C LEU A 41 -22.16 26.75 4.58
N ASP A 42 -21.60 25.78 3.84
CA ASP A 42 -20.20 25.79 3.36
C ASP A 42 -19.81 24.44 2.70
N VAL A 43 -20.45 24.10 1.58
CA VAL A 43 -20.12 22.89 0.79
C VAL A 43 -18.88 23.11 -0.10
N GLY A 44 -18.18 24.24 0.02
CA GLY A 44 -17.17 24.67 -0.95
C GLY A 44 -15.71 24.27 -0.68
N VAL A 45 -15.28 24.06 0.57
CA VAL A 45 -13.84 24.12 0.88
C VAL A 45 -13.25 22.76 1.31
N VAL A 46 -14.00 21.91 2.01
CA VAL A 46 -13.54 20.57 2.42
C VAL A 46 -13.36 19.62 1.21
N SER A 47 -13.98 19.94 0.08
CA SER A 47 -13.94 19.13 -1.15
C SER A 47 -12.58 19.18 -1.87
N LEU A 48 -11.74 20.21 -1.67
CA LEU A 48 -10.56 20.42 -2.54
C LEU A 48 -9.34 19.59 -2.11
N VAL A 49 -9.18 19.30 -0.81
CA VAL A 49 -8.04 18.52 -0.28
C VAL A 49 -8.29 17.00 -0.42
N MET A 50 -9.55 16.57 -0.37
CA MET A 50 -9.94 15.18 -0.69
C MET A 50 -10.04 14.91 -2.21
N GLN A 51 -10.15 15.95 -3.04
CA GLN A 51 -10.06 15.86 -4.50
C GLN A 51 -8.64 16.08 -5.02
N THR A 52 -7.65 15.36 -4.49
CA THR A 52 -6.54 14.97 -5.36
C THR A 52 -7.09 13.99 -6.41
N LYS A 53 -7.63 14.54 -7.51
CA LYS A 53 -8.09 13.86 -8.73
C LYS A 53 -8.48 12.39 -8.55
N ALA A 54 -9.67 12.14 -8.00
CA ALA A 54 -10.37 10.89 -8.25
C ALA A 54 -10.81 10.90 -9.73
N LEU A 55 -9.96 10.35 -10.60
CA LEU A 55 -10.28 10.01 -11.98
C LEU A 55 -11.21 8.79 -12.00
N VAL A 56 -12.51 8.98 -11.74
CA VAL A 56 -13.57 8.03 -12.14
C VAL A 56 -14.88 8.80 -12.39
N PRO A 57 -15.65 8.49 -13.44
CA PRO A 57 -17.02 8.96 -13.59
C PRO A 57 -17.85 8.59 -12.36
N LYS A 58 -18.66 9.55 -11.88
CA LYS A 58 -19.66 9.34 -10.83
C LYS A 58 -20.73 8.36 -11.32
N GLU A 59 -20.49 7.06 -11.20
CA GLU A 59 -21.58 6.15 -10.89
C GLU A 59 -21.88 6.30 -9.41
N LYS A 60 -23.09 6.80 -9.12
CA LYS A 60 -23.62 6.93 -7.76
C LYS A 60 -23.93 5.54 -7.20
N SER A 61 -22.90 4.80 -6.82
CA SER A 61 -23.03 3.73 -5.85
C SER A 61 -23.05 4.40 -4.47
N ASP A 62 -24.21 4.38 -3.81
CA ASP A 62 -24.39 4.97 -2.48
C ASP A 62 -23.74 4.06 -1.42
N SER A 63 -22.41 4.00 -1.43
CA SER A 63 -21.61 3.08 -0.61
C SER A 63 -21.62 3.41 0.90
N ARG A 64 -22.39 4.41 1.32
CA ARG A 64 -22.49 4.88 2.71
C ARG A 64 -23.27 3.93 3.63
N HIS A 65 -23.94 2.94 3.05
CA HIS A 65 -24.81 1.99 3.74
C HIS A 65 -24.45 0.53 3.47
N LEU A 66 -23.28 0.26 2.89
CA LEU A 66 -22.84 -1.11 2.67
C LEU A 66 -22.48 -1.78 4.00
N LEU A 67 -23.00 -2.98 4.19
CA LEU A 67 -22.66 -3.85 5.31
C LEU A 67 -21.21 -4.38 5.18
N PRO A 68 -20.56 -4.75 6.29
CA PRO A 68 -19.21 -5.32 6.29
C PRO A 68 -18.97 -6.46 5.27
N SER A 69 -19.92 -7.38 5.09
CA SER A 69 -19.86 -8.49 4.13
C SER A 69 -19.73 -7.99 2.68
N ALA A 70 -20.49 -6.95 2.32
CA ALA A 70 -20.42 -6.34 0.99
C ALA A 70 -19.09 -5.60 0.77
N TRP A 71 -18.56 -4.93 1.81
CA TRP A 71 -17.22 -4.34 1.75
C TRP A 71 -16.14 -5.41 1.59
N SER A 72 -16.25 -6.53 2.30
CA SER A 72 -15.36 -7.68 2.19
C SER A 72 -15.21 -8.15 0.74
N GLU A 73 -16.34 -8.41 0.07
CA GLU A 73 -16.34 -8.86 -1.32
C GLU A 73 -15.83 -7.81 -2.30
N LEU A 74 -16.07 -6.51 -2.05
CA LEU A 74 -15.50 -5.44 -2.87
C LEU A 74 -13.97 -5.40 -2.78
N TYR A 75 -13.40 -5.53 -1.57
CA TYR A 75 -11.96 -5.60 -1.39
C TYR A 75 -11.37 -6.85 -2.04
N ARG A 76 -12.01 -8.01 -1.83
CA ARG A 76 -11.61 -9.28 -2.42
C ARG A 76 -11.61 -9.24 -3.95
N ALA A 77 -12.66 -8.69 -4.56
CA ALA A 77 -12.74 -8.52 -6.02
C ALA A 77 -11.63 -7.61 -6.56
N THR A 78 -11.23 -6.59 -5.78
CA THR A 78 -10.20 -5.62 -6.16
C THR A 78 -8.80 -6.22 -6.22
N VAL A 79 -8.54 -7.29 -5.44
CA VAL A 79 -7.25 -8.01 -5.44
C VAL A 79 -7.27 -9.31 -6.22
N ARG A 80 -8.33 -9.59 -7.00
CA ARG A 80 -8.50 -10.85 -7.77
C ARG A 80 -7.37 -11.14 -8.78
N GLU A 81 -6.61 -10.12 -9.18
CA GLU A 81 -5.42 -10.29 -10.02
C GLU A 81 -4.27 -11.02 -9.29
N LEU A 82 -4.25 -10.97 -7.96
CA LEU A 82 -3.31 -11.70 -7.13
C LEU A 82 -3.79 -13.16 -7.00
N ALA A 83 -3.02 -14.09 -7.55
CA ALA A 83 -3.37 -15.50 -7.54
C ALA A 83 -2.96 -16.16 -6.22
N ASP A 84 -3.90 -16.29 -5.29
CA ASP A 84 -3.79 -17.19 -4.14
C ASP A 84 -5.17 -17.80 -3.86
N THR A 85 -5.33 -19.10 -4.14
CA THR A 85 -6.62 -19.80 -4.00
C THR A 85 -7.02 -19.93 -2.55
N GLU A 86 -6.10 -20.32 -1.67
CA GLU A 86 -6.33 -20.50 -0.23
C GLU A 86 -6.79 -19.18 0.43
N VAL A 87 -6.08 -18.07 0.18
CA VAL A 87 -6.51 -16.78 0.75
C VAL A 87 -7.83 -16.31 0.16
N ASN A 88 -8.08 -16.56 -1.12
CA ASN A 88 -9.38 -16.24 -1.73
C ASN A 88 -10.52 -17.07 -1.15
N GLU A 89 -10.30 -18.34 -0.83
CA GLU A 89 -11.25 -19.23 -0.19
C GLU A 89 -11.58 -18.74 1.23
N LEU A 90 -10.53 -18.48 2.04
CA LEU A 90 -10.63 -17.93 3.40
C LEU A 90 -11.35 -16.58 3.43
N TRP A 91 -11.05 -15.68 2.49
CA TRP A 91 -11.72 -14.39 2.38
C TRP A 91 -13.20 -14.58 2.04
N GLY A 92 -13.54 -15.56 1.22
CA GLY A 92 -14.93 -15.96 1.00
C GLY A 92 -15.61 -16.37 2.31
N LEU A 93 -14.94 -17.14 3.16
CA LEU A 93 -15.50 -17.57 4.45
C LEU A 93 -15.77 -16.37 5.36
N VAL A 94 -14.85 -15.40 5.41
CA VAL A 94 -15.02 -14.14 6.15
C VAL A 94 -16.29 -13.41 5.69
N SER A 95 -16.48 -13.27 4.38
CA SER A 95 -17.70 -12.64 3.82
C SER A 95 -18.97 -13.40 4.20
N THR A 96 -18.93 -14.73 4.16
CA THR A 96 -20.05 -15.61 4.52
C THR A 96 -20.41 -15.47 6.00
N VAL A 97 -19.42 -15.54 6.90
CA VAL A 97 -19.64 -15.39 8.33
C VAL A 97 -20.15 -13.99 8.66
N LEU A 98 -19.62 -12.94 8.04
CA LEU A 98 -20.15 -11.58 8.20
C LEU A 98 -21.61 -11.49 7.75
N SER A 99 -21.97 -12.09 6.63
CA SER A 99 -23.37 -12.13 6.14
C SER A 99 -24.30 -12.85 7.12
N VAL A 100 -23.85 -13.94 7.75
CA VAL A 100 -24.60 -14.65 8.80
C VAL A 100 -24.80 -13.76 10.03
N VAL A 101 -23.72 -13.12 10.51
CA VAL A 101 -23.76 -12.26 11.70
C VAL A 101 -24.61 -11.00 11.48
N GLU A 102 -24.58 -10.43 10.28
CA GLU A 102 -25.36 -9.24 9.91
C GLU A 102 -26.88 -9.49 9.89
N GLN A 103 -27.31 -10.74 9.73
CA GLN A 103 -28.72 -11.14 9.84
C GLN A 103 -29.22 -11.11 11.30
N GLY A 104 -28.30 -11.00 12.27
CA GLY A 104 -28.57 -10.78 13.69
C GLY A 104 -28.77 -12.06 14.50
N ALA A 105 -28.81 -11.91 15.83
CA ALA A 105 -29.00 -12.99 16.81
C ALA A 105 -30.46 -13.48 16.90
N ALA A 106 -31.18 -13.56 15.77
CA ALA A 106 -32.38 -14.36 15.77
C ALA A 106 -31.92 -15.82 15.88
N ASP A 107 -32.50 -16.59 16.80
CA ASP A 107 -32.27 -18.04 17.04
C ASP A 107 -32.63 -18.92 15.81
N CYS A 108 -32.50 -18.40 14.59
CA CYS A 108 -33.00 -18.94 13.32
C CYS A 108 -32.07 -18.70 12.13
N VAL A 109 -30.90 -18.03 12.27
CA VAL A 109 -29.97 -17.85 11.15
C VAL A 109 -29.17 -19.14 10.94
N ASN A 110 -29.41 -19.80 9.81
CA ASN A 110 -28.77 -21.06 9.47
C ASN A 110 -27.34 -20.83 8.94
N ALA A 111 -26.35 -20.91 9.83
CA ALA A 111 -24.94 -20.76 9.47
C ALA A 111 -24.46 -21.93 8.61
N SER A 112 -24.91 -23.16 8.90
CA SER A 112 -24.54 -24.37 8.17
C SER A 112 -24.85 -24.27 6.67
N ALA A 113 -26.03 -23.79 6.30
CA ALA A 113 -26.40 -23.62 4.88
C ALA A 113 -25.46 -22.63 4.17
N ALA A 114 -25.12 -21.51 4.83
CA ALA A 114 -24.22 -20.50 4.27
C ALA A 114 -22.79 -21.04 4.09
N ILE A 115 -22.31 -21.87 5.02
CA ILE A 115 -20.98 -22.51 4.93
C ILE A 115 -20.94 -23.53 3.79
N VAL A 116 -21.99 -24.35 3.62
CA VAL A 116 -22.08 -25.28 2.48
C VAL A 116 -22.10 -24.51 1.16
N GLU A 117 -22.87 -23.43 1.04
CA GLU A 117 -22.91 -22.60 -0.17
C GLU A 117 -21.55 -21.96 -0.48
N TRP A 118 -20.86 -21.47 0.55
CA TRP A 118 -19.49 -20.94 0.42
C TRP A 118 -18.54 -21.97 -0.17
N HIS A 119 -18.50 -23.17 0.39
CA HIS A 119 -17.60 -24.22 -0.08
C HIS A 119 -17.85 -24.59 -1.54
N ASN A 120 -19.12 -24.66 -1.93
CA ASN A 120 -19.53 -25.00 -3.31
C ASN A 120 -19.07 -23.97 -4.35
N TRP A 121 -18.68 -22.75 -3.96
CA TRP A 121 -18.08 -21.78 -4.89
C TRP A 121 -16.61 -22.04 -5.21
N PHE A 122 -15.94 -22.91 -4.45
CA PHE A 122 -14.53 -23.25 -4.63
C PHE A 122 -14.28 -24.74 -4.89
N ASP A 123 -15.30 -25.57 -4.67
CA ASP A 123 -15.25 -26.99 -5.00
C ASP A 123 -15.45 -27.20 -6.51
N ASP A 124 -14.35 -27.48 -7.21
CA ASP A 124 -14.35 -27.84 -8.63
C ASP A 124 -14.46 -29.36 -8.86
N GLU A 125 -14.47 -30.20 -7.81
CA GLU A 125 -14.40 -31.67 -7.96
C GLU A 125 -15.61 -32.27 -8.69
N LEU A 126 -16.74 -31.57 -8.66
CA LEU A 126 -17.99 -32.03 -9.28
C LEU A 126 -18.32 -31.35 -10.61
N ALA A 127 -17.40 -30.54 -11.14
CA ALA A 127 -17.61 -29.82 -12.40
C ALA A 127 -17.84 -30.75 -13.60
N ASP A 128 -17.28 -31.95 -13.58
CA ASP A 128 -17.38 -32.98 -14.63
C ASP A 128 -18.42 -34.08 -14.34
N ALA A 129 -19.17 -33.98 -13.23
CA ALA A 129 -20.01 -35.08 -12.74
C ALA A 129 -21.06 -35.54 -13.78
N GLU A 130 -21.67 -34.61 -14.51
CA GLU A 130 -22.66 -34.95 -15.56
C GLU A 130 -22.00 -35.66 -16.77
N GLU A 131 -20.77 -35.29 -17.12
CA GLU A 131 -20.01 -35.95 -18.19
C GLU A 131 -19.68 -37.39 -17.80
N VAL A 132 -19.22 -37.59 -16.56
CA VAL A 132 -18.94 -38.93 -16.01
C VAL A 132 -20.21 -39.78 -15.92
N ILE A 133 -21.33 -39.21 -15.47
CA ILE A 133 -22.63 -39.89 -15.46
C ILE A 133 -23.03 -40.32 -16.88
N GLN A 134 -22.85 -39.44 -17.86
CA GLN A 134 -23.17 -39.74 -19.25
C GLN A 134 -22.23 -40.80 -19.84
N GLN A 135 -20.96 -40.77 -19.49
CA GLN A 135 -19.97 -41.78 -19.88
C GLN A 135 -20.40 -43.16 -19.38
N LEU A 136 -20.70 -43.29 -18.08
CA LEU A 136 -21.20 -44.54 -17.48
C LEU A 136 -22.49 -45.03 -18.15
N ARG A 137 -23.40 -44.13 -18.53
CA ARG A 137 -24.65 -44.50 -19.22
C ARG A 137 -24.41 -45.01 -20.64
N CYS A 138 -23.42 -44.51 -21.35
CA CYS A 138 -23.15 -44.87 -22.74
C CYS A 138 -22.25 -46.11 -22.89
N GLU A 139 -21.25 -46.26 -22.03
CA GLU A 139 -20.23 -47.30 -22.15
C GLU A 139 -20.73 -48.66 -21.63
N ASP A 140 -20.26 -49.76 -22.22
CA ASP A 140 -20.48 -51.12 -21.73
C ASP A 140 -19.16 -51.63 -21.11
N PRO A 141 -19.12 -52.00 -19.82
CA PRO A 141 -17.89 -52.46 -19.17
C PRO A 141 -17.29 -53.71 -19.81
N ARG A 142 -18.06 -54.46 -20.60
CA ARG A 142 -17.59 -55.68 -21.30
C ARG A 142 -16.70 -55.36 -22.49
N ASP A 143 -16.78 -54.14 -23.02
CA ASP A 143 -16.01 -53.70 -24.18
C ASP A 143 -14.67 -53.03 -23.78
N SER A 144 -14.46 -52.82 -22.47
CA SER A 144 -13.30 -52.12 -21.91
C SER A 144 -12.33 -53.06 -21.18
N PRO A 145 -11.00 -52.78 -21.21
CA PRO A 145 -10.02 -53.48 -20.38
C PRO A 145 -10.34 -53.39 -18.88
N SER A 146 -10.01 -54.43 -18.11
CA SER A 146 -10.24 -54.51 -16.66
C SER A 146 -9.74 -53.29 -15.90
N ASP A 147 -8.56 -52.80 -16.26
CA ASP A 147 -7.87 -51.72 -15.55
C ASP A 147 -8.60 -50.37 -15.74
N ILE A 148 -9.14 -50.13 -16.94
CA ILE A 148 -9.93 -48.93 -17.25
C ILE A 148 -11.26 -48.96 -16.50
N VAL A 149 -11.89 -50.14 -16.41
CA VAL A 149 -13.14 -50.34 -15.68
C VAL A 149 -12.92 -50.10 -14.18
N GLU A 150 -11.83 -50.62 -13.61
CA GLU A 150 -11.47 -50.46 -12.21
C GLU A 150 -11.16 -49.00 -11.87
N GLU A 151 -10.38 -48.32 -12.71
CA GLU A 151 -10.06 -46.90 -12.57
C GLU A 151 -11.31 -46.04 -12.63
N LEU A 152 -12.16 -46.21 -13.66
CA LEU A 152 -13.41 -45.47 -13.80
C LEU A 152 -14.35 -45.72 -12.62
N GLY A 153 -14.54 -46.98 -12.22
CA GLY A 153 -15.41 -47.35 -11.10
C GLY A 153 -14.94 -46.77 -9.76
N SER A 154 -13.64 -46.87 -9.46
CA SER A 154 -13.05 -46.29 -8.24
C SER A 154 -13.17 -44.77 -8.23
N ASN A 155 -12.95 -44.13 -9.38
CA ASN A 155 -13.06 -42.68 -9.54
C ASN A 155 -14.51 -42.18 -9.34
N VAL A 156 -15.50 -42.97 -9.76
CA VAL A 156 -16.93 -42.68 -9.55
C VAL A 156 -17.33 -42.88 -8.09
N LEU A 157 -16.82 -43.92 -7.42
CA LEU A 157 -17.04 -44.12 -5.99
C LEU A 157 -16.46 -42.96 -5.16
N GLY A 158 -15.26 -42.49 -5.50
CA GLY A 158 -14.65 -41.31 -4.89
C GLY A 158 -15.48 -40.03 -5.10
N ARG A 159 -16.01 -39.79 -6.31
CA ARG A 159 -16.93 -38.66 -6.59
C ARG A 159 -18.26 -38.80 -5.88
N MET A 160 -18.80 -40.02 -5.77
CA MET A 160 -20.05 -40.28 -5.06
C MET A 160 -19.91 -39.93 -3.57
N GLU A 161 -18.81 -40.36 -2.96
CA GLU A 161 -18.49 -40.00 -1.58
C GLU A 161 -18.24 -38.50 -1.42
N GLY A 162 -17.45 -37.88 -2.31
CA GLY A 162 -17.20 -36.44 -2.32
C GLY A 162 -18.49 -35.64 -2.39
N ALA A 163 -19.36 -35.96 -3.36
CA ALA A 163 -20.67 -35.33 -3.50
C ALA A 163 -21.56 -35.53 -2.26
N PHE A 164 -21.48 -36.68 -1.60
CA PHE A 164 -22.21 -36.90 -0.36
C PHE A 164 -21.68 -36.01 0.78
N LEU A 165 -20.36 -35.99 0.99
CA LEU A 165 -19.71 -35.22 2.05
C LEU A 165 -19.86 -33.71 1.86
N THR A 166 -19.91 -33.22 0.60
CA THR A 166 -20.11 -31.78 0.31
C THR A 166 -21.59 -31.37 0.21
N GLY A 167 -22.53 -32.26 0.53
CA GLY A 167 -23.96 -31.96 0.58
C GLY A 167 -24.68 -32.01 -0.78
N HIS A 168 -24.01 -32.42 -1.85
CA HIS A 168 -24.58 -32.66 -3.18
C HIS A 168 -25.27 -34.04 -3.27
N PHE A 169 -26.23 -34.30 -2.37
CA PHE A 169 -26.88 -35.62 -2.23
C PHE A 169 -27.53 -36.13 -3.53
N HIS A 170 -28.09 -35.22 -4.34
CA HIS A 170 -28.69 -35.59 -5.62
C HIS A 170 -27.66 -36.05 -6.66
N THR A 171 -26.48 -35.41 -6.68
CA THR A 171 -25.36 -35.80 -7.53
C THR A 171 -24.82 -37.16 -7.09
N ALA A 172 -24.64 -37.38 -5.79
CA ALA A 172 -24.25 -38.69 -5.24
C ALA A 172 -25.25 -39.79 -5.63
N ALA A 173 -26.56 -39.53 -5.50
CA ALA A 173 -27.61 -40.47 -5.92
C ALA A 173 -27.57 -40.78 -7.43
N SER A 174 -27.25 -39.79 -8.25
CA SER A 174 -27.18 -39.95 -9.72
C SER A 174 -25.94 -40.71 -10.16
N LEU A 175 -24.79 -40.46 -9.52
CA LEU A 175 -23.56 -41.24 -9.70
C LEU A 175 -23.75 -42.70 -9.27
N MET A 176 -24.40 -42.92 -8.13
CA MET A 176 -24.76 -44.25 -7.63
C MET A 176 -25.63 -45.03 -8.63
N ASP A 177 -26.66 -44.37 -9.18
CA ASP A 177 -27.56 -44.96 -10.18
C ASP A 177 -26.84 -45.30 -11.49
N ALA A 178 -26.00 -44.37 -11.98
CA ALA A 178 -25.21 -44.55 -13.17
C ALA A 178 -24.20 -45.70 -13.02
N LEU A 179 -23.52 -45.78 -11.88
CA LEU A 179 -22.59 -46.86 -11.57
C LEU A 179 -23.31 -48.21 -11.45
N LEU A 180 -24.44 -48.27 -10.75
CA LEU A 180 -25.24 -49.50 -10.64
C LEU A 180 -25.69 -50.00 -12.03
N LEU A 181 -26.15 -49.10 -12.90
CA LEU A 181 -26.53 -49.45 -14.27
C LEU A 181 -25.34 -49.94 -15.10
N TYR A 182 -24.17 -49.35 -14.91
CA TYR A 182 -22.92 -49.77 -15.56
C TYR A 182 -22.51 -51.17 -15.08
N LEU A 183 -22.46 -51.42 -13.76
CA LEU A 183 -22.12 -52.72 -13.17
C LEU A 183 -23.12 -53.82 -13.55
N ARG A 184 -24.42 -53.49 -13.65
CA ARG A 184 -25.46 -54.42 -14.13
C ARG A 184 -25.19 -54.90 -15.56
N ARG A 185 -24.71 -54.03 -16.45
CA ARG A 185 -24.30 -54.41 -17.82
C ARG A 185 -23.08 -55.33 -17.83
N GLY A 186 -22.19 -55.16 -16.85
CA GLY A 186 -21.04 -56.03 -16.60
C GLY A 186 -21.39 -57.45 -16.15
N GLY A 187 -22.62 -57.67 -15.65
CA GLY A 187 -23.15 -59.00 -15.34
C GLY A 187 -22.61 -59.63 -14.05
N SER A 188 -22.39 -58.85 -12.99
CA SER A 188 -21.96 -59.38 -11.68
C SER A 188 -23.02 -60.26 -11.02
N GLU A 189 -22.60 -61.41 -10.49
CA GLU A 189 -23.45 -62.33 -9.73
C GLU A 189 -23.78 -61.82 -8.30
N LEU A 190 -23.02 -60.83 -7.80
CA LEU A 190 -23.23 -60.23 -6.48
C LEU A 190 -24.44 -59.28 -6.44
N LEU A 191 -24.91 -58.80 -7.59
CA LEU A 191 -26.10 -57.95 -7.73
C LEU A 191 -27.40 -58.77 -7.63
N THR A 192 -27.64 -59.36 -6.46
CA THR A 192 -28.90 -60.04 -6.16
C THR A 192 -30.06 -59.04 -6.05
N ALA A 193 -31.30 -59.51 -6.17
CA ALA A 193 -32.48 -58.66 -6.00
C ALA A 193 -32.51 -57.97 -4.62
N GLU A 194 -31.99 -58.60 -3.57
CA GLU A 194 -31.87 -58.03 -2.23
C GLU A 194 -30.84 -56.89 -2.19
N VAL A 195 -29.65 -57.11 -2.77
CA VAL A 195 -28.59 -56.10 -2.87
C VAL A 195 -29.05 -54.91 -3.71
N GLU A 196 -29.66 -55.15 -4.88
CA GLU A 196 -30.19 -54.09 -5.72
C GLU A 196 -31.31 -53.30 -5.03
N THR A 197 -32.14 -53.95 -4.21
CA THR A 197 -33.20 -53.28 -3.43
C THR A 197 -32.58 -52.39 -2.34
N ALA A 198 -31.58 -52.90 -1.61
CA ALA A 198 -30.86 -52.13 -0.60
C ALA A 198 -30.17 -50.89 -1.22
N LEU A 199 -29.44 -51.07 -2.32
CA LEU A 199 -28.81 -49.96 -3.06
C LEU A 199 -29.84 -48.95 -3.58
N ALA A 200 -30.98 -49.43 -4.10
CA ALA A 200 -32.06 -48.55 -4.55
C ALA A 200 -32.73 -47.77 -3.42
N ASN A 201 -32.77 -48.31 -2.20
CA ASN A 201 -33.27 -47.61 -1.02
C ASN A 201 -32.29 -46.53 -0.55
N VAL A 202 -30.99 -46.82 -0.49
CA VAL A 202 -29.95 -45.81 -0.20
C VAL A 202 -30.01 -44.67 -1.22
N ARG A 203 -30.11 -44.99 -2.50
CA ARG A 203 -30.31 -43.98 -3.56
C ARG A 203 -31.58 -43.14 -3.33
N ARG A 204 -32.69 -43.77 -2.94
CA ARG A 204 -33.96 -43.07 -2.65
C ARG A 204 -33.79 -42.13 -1.46
N LEU A 205 -33.08 -42.55 -0.42
CA LEU A 205 -32.77 -41.75 0.77
C LEU A 205 -31.96 -40.51 0.39
N LEU A 206 -30.92 -40.65 -0.44
CA LEU A 206 -30.10 -39.53 -0.92
C LEU A 206 -30.88 -38.56 -1.82
N ALA A 207 -31.94 -39.03 -2.48
CA ALA A 207 -32.80 -38.18 -3.31
C ALA A 207 -33.87 -37.41 -2.51
N VAL A 208 -34.01 -37.64 -1.20
CA VAL A 208 -34.95 -36.89 -0.35
C VAL A 208 -34.36 -35.53 0.00
N SER A 209 -35.10 -34.46 -0.27
CA SER A 209 -34.77 -33.10 0.18
C SER A 209 -35.42 -32.80 1.53
N PHE A 210 -34.66 -32.17 2.43
CA PHE A 210 -35.14 -31.63 3.70
C PHE A 210 -34.91 -30.11 3.75
N HIS A 211 -35.83 -29.37 4.36
CA HIS A 211 -35.81 -27.89 4.38
C HIS A 211 -36.02 -27.29 5.78
N ASP A 212 -36.35 -28.13 6.76
CA ASP A 212 -36.49 -27.75 8.16
C ASP A 212 -35.92 -28.84 9.10
N PRO A 213 -35.65 -28.51 10.38
CA PRO A 213 -35.10 -29.46 11.35
C PRO A 213 -35.93 -30.75 11.54
N ALA A 214 -37.26 -30.68 11.44
CA ALA A 214 -38.13 -31.85 11.61
C ALA A 214 -38.03 -32.79 10.41
N SER A 215 -37.99 -32.26 9.19
CA SER A 215 -37.79 -33.05 7.97
C SER A 215 -36.40 -33.72 7.93
N HIS A 216 -35.36 -33.06 8.46
CA HIS A 216 -34.03 -33.68 8.61
C HIS A 216 -34.01 -34.80 9.65
N GLN A 217 -34.69 -34.61 10.78
CA GLN A 217 -34.82 -35.67 11.79
C GLN A 217 -35.52 -36.91 11.22
N GLN A 218 -36.58 -36.72 10.42
CA GLN A 218 -37.24 -37.83 9.72
C GLN A 218 -36.32 -38.54 8.72
N TRP A 219 -35.49 -37.78 7.99
CA TRP A 219 -34.50 -38.34 7.07
C TRP A 219 -33.46 -39.20 7.80
N VAL A 220 -32.99 -38.76 8.98
CA VAL A 220 -32.06 -39.51 9.84
C VAL A 220 -32.73 -40.75 10.43
N GLU A 221 -34.00 -40.67 10.83
CA GLU A 221 -34.78 -41.82 11.30
C GLU A 221 -34.95 -42.86 10.18
N ALA A 222 -35.29 -42.42 8.97
CA ALA A 222 -35.39 -43.30 7.80
C ALA A 222 -34.04 -43.97 7.46
N ALA A 223 -32.93 -43.25 7.58
CA ALA A 223 -31.59 -43.81 7.40
C ALA A 223 -31.26 -44.88 8.47
N ASN A 224 -31.65 -44.65 9.72
CA ASN A 224 -31.45 -45.60 10.80
C ASN A 224 -32.28 -46.87 10.63
N ASP A 225 -33.51 -46.76 10.12
CA ASP A 225 -34.34 -47.91 9.82
C ASP A 225 -33.80 -48.68 8.62
N GLU A 226 -33.39 -47.99 7.55
CA GLU A 226 -32.72 -48.62 6.40
C GLU A 226 -31.42 -49.31 6.81
N LEU A 227 -30.64 -48.72 7.72
CA LEU A 227 -29.45 -49.34 8.26
C LEU A 227 -29.77 -50.64 9.02
N LYS A 228 -30.88 -50.74 9.75
CA LYS A 228 -31.26 -51.99 10.42
C LYS A 228 -31.63 -53.07 9.42
N ASP A 229 -32.34 -52.71 8.36
CA ASP A 229 -32.89 -53.63 7.38
C ASP A 229 -31.83 -54.11 6.37
N SER A 230 -31.00 -53.19 5.88
CA SER A 230 -30.06 -53.43 4.77
C SER A 230 -28.63 -53.74 5.20
N ARG A 231 -28.27 -53.56 6.48
CA ARG A 231 -26.88 -53.76 6.96
C ARG A 231 -26.33 -55.15 6.66
N ILE A 232 -27.07 -56.22 6.97
CA ILE A 232 -26.59 -57.60 6.75
C ILE A 232 -26.43 -57.87 5.24
N ILE A 233 -27.38 -57.38 4.44
CA ILE A 233 -27.38 -57.54 2.98
C ILE A 233 -26.16 -56.83 2.37
N LEU A 234 -25.93 -55.57 2.75
CA LEU A 234 -24.79 -54.79 2.25
C LEU A 234 -23.44 -55.31 2.78
N LEU A 235 -23.34 -55.78 4.04
CA LEU A 235 -22.12 -56.38 4.58
C LEU A 235 -21.77 -57.72 3.93
N ASN A 236 -22.77 -58.53 3.59
CA ASN A 236 -22.55 -59.78 2.88
C ASN A 236 -22.18 -59.49 1.42
N GLY A 237 -22.84 -58.52 0.78
CA GLY A 237 -22.50 -58.03 -0.55
C GLY A 237 -21.11 -57.41 -0.64
N SER A 238 -20.60 -56.79 0.44
CA SER A 238 -19.29 -56.15 0.47
C SER A 238 -18.13 -57.08 0.84
N ARG A 239 -18.38 -58.33 1.26
CA ARG A 239 -17.33 -59.27 1.68
C ARG A 239 -17.00 -60.31 0.60
N GLY A 240 -17.83 -60.42 -0.43
CA GLY A 240 -17.82 -61.57 -1.33
C GLY A 240 -18.04 -62.87 -0.55
N ASP A 241 -18.22 -63.99 -1.27
CA ASP A 241 -18.40 -65.30 -0.63
C ASP A 241 -17.07 -65.85 -0.07
N GLN A 242 -16.44 -65.15 0.89
CA GLN A 242 -15.27 -65.62 1.64
C GLN A 242 -15.65 -66.57 2.79
N SER A 243 -16.93 -66.98 2.87
CA SER A 243 -17.46 -67.78 3.98
C SER A 243 -17.27 -69.31 3.84
N GLY A 244 -16.45 -69.78 2.89
CA GLY A 244 -16.11 -71.20 2.85
C GLY A 244 -14.99 -71.61 1.89
N SER A 245 -13.75 -71.69 2.39
CA SER A 245 -12.95 -72.94 2.34
C SER A 245 -11.53 -72.71 2.90
N ASP A 246 -11.30 -73.16 4.12
CA ASP A 246 -10.11 -74.01 4.33
C ASP A 246 -10.37 -75.33 3.57
N ASP A 247 -9.37 -75.80 2.83
CA ASP A 247 -9.34 -77.06 2.05
C ASP A 247 -10.19 -77.17 0.76
N ARG A 248 -9.60 -76.79 -0.39
CA ARG A 248 -9.16 -77.72 -1.48
C ARG A 248 -8.80 -76.96 -2.76
N GLY A 249 -7.81 -77.48 -3.47
CA GLY A 249 -7.08 -76.77 -4.51
C GLY A 249 -7.77 -76.60 -5.87
N SER A 250 -7.27 -75.57 -6.57
CA SER A 250 -7.21 -75.40 -8.02
C SER A 250 -8.55 -75.29 -8.79
N SER A 251 -9.10 -74.08 -8.83
CA SER A 251 -9.46 -73.45 -10.11
C SER A 251 -9.43 -71.92 -10.01
N VAL A 252 -8.83 -71.32 -11.03
CA VAL A 252 -8.77 -69.90 -11.37
C VAL A 252 -10.14 -69.21 -11.24
N GLY A 253 -10.31 -68.40 -10.20
CA GLY A 253 -11.54 -67.63 -9.96
C GLY A 253 -11.28 -66.54 -8.91
N GLY A 254 -10.35 -65.63 -9.20
CA GLY A 254 -10.27 -64.38 -8.44
C GLY A 254 -11.49 -63.52 -8.79
N ALA A 255 -12.04 -62.80 -7.81
CA ALA A 255 -13.15 -61.87 -8.02
C ALA A 255 -12.87 -60.97 -9.24
N THR A 256 -13.82 -60.93 -10.17
CA THR A 256 -13.74 -60.05 -11.34
C THR A 256 -13.70 -58.58 -10.91
N VAL A 257 -13.18 -57.68 -11.74
CA VAL A 257 -13.19 -56.23 -11.44
C VAL A 257 -14.61 -55.73 -11.15
N ILE A 258 -15.61 -56.23 -11.90
CA ILE A 258 -17.02 -55.85 -11.69
C ILE A 258 -17.50 -56.30 -10.31
N GLU A 259 -17.15 -57.50 -9.85
CA GLU A 259 -17.51 -57.99 -8.52
C GLU A 259 -16.88 -57.14 -7.41
N ARG A 260 -15.60 -56.77 -7.54
CA ARG A 260 -14.92 -55.87 -6.59
C ARG A 260 -15.58 -54.49 -6.52
N LEU A 261 -15.95 -53.91 -7.67
CA LEU A 261 -16.66 -52.63 -7.70
C LEU A 261 -18.08 -52.73 -7.11
N VAL A 262 -18.74 -53.88 -7.20
CA VAL A 262 -20.03 -54.13 -6.51
C VAL A 262 -19.81 -54.24 -4.99
N GLU A 263 -18.75 -54.91 -4.55
CA GLU A 263 -18.36 -54.99 -3.14
C GLU A 263 -18.09 -53.58 -2.58
N ASP A 264 -17.32 -52.76 -3.30
CA ASP A 264 -16.97 -51.40 -2.92
C ASP A 264 -18.20 -50.47 -2.92
N LEU A 265 -19.11 -50.61 -3.89
CA LEU A 265 -20.38 -49.87 -3.91
C LEU A 265 -21.26 -50.23 -2.71
N CYS A 266 -21.31 -51.52 -2.33
CA CYS A 266 -22.03 -51.96 -1.14
C CYS A 266 -21.40 -51.40 0.14
N ALA A 267 -20.07 -51.42 0.24
CA ALA A 267 -19.32 -50.84 1.36
C ALA A 267 -19.55 -49.32 1.48
N ALA A 268 -19.42 -48.58 0.37
CA ALA A 268 -19.64 -47.14 0.33
C ALA A 268 -21.09 -46.77 0.71
N SER A 269 -22.07 -47.55 0.24
CA SER A 269 -23.49 -47.35 0.59
C SER A 269 -23.76 -47.58 2.08
N LEU A 270 -23.11 -48.58 2.67
CA LEU A 270 -23.19 -48.84 4.11
C LEU A 270 -22.53 -47.71 4.91
N ASP A 271 -21.39 -47.20 4.45
CA ASP A 271 -20.73 -46.06 5.08
C ASP A 271 -21.59 -44.79 5.00
N ILE A 272 -22.20 -44.49 3.85
CA ILE A 272 -23.17 -43.39 3.71
C ILE A 272 -24.28 -43.50 4.76
N LEU A 273 -24.94 -44.66 4.88
CA LEU A 273 -25.99 -44.86 5.89
C LEU A 273 -25.48 -44.61 7.32
N LEU A 274 -24.26 -45.06 7.62
CA LEU A 274 -23.66 -44.90 8.93
C LEU A 274 -23.27 -43.45 9.22
N LEU A 275 -22.82 -42.68 8.22
CA LEU A 275 -22.51 -41.26 8.37
C LEU A 275 -23.77 -40.41 8.62
N ILE A 276 -24.91 -40.78 8.04
CA ILE A 276 -26.20 -40.11 8.30
C ILE A 276 -26.63 -40.23 9.78
N THR A 277 -26.13 -41.23 10.52
CA THR A 277 -26.46 -41.43 11.95
C THR A 277 -25.87 -40.39 12.91
N LYS A 278 -25.17 -39.38 12.40
CA LYS A 278 -24.64 -38.22 13.14
C LYS A 278 -23.50 -38.55 14.14
N ASP A 279 -22.64 -39.50 13.82
CA ASP A 279 -21.40 -39.71 14.57
C ASP A 279 -20.26 -38.82 14.04
N ALA A 280 -19.97 -37.73 14.75
CA ALA A 280 -18.95 -36.75 14.35
C ALA A 280 -17.55 -37.36 14.32
N LYS A 281 -17.24 -38.30 15.24
CA LYS A 281 -15.95 -38.97 15.26
C LYS A 281 -15.80 -39.84 14.01
N ARG A 282 -16.84 -40.59 13.67
CA ARG A 282 -16.86 -41.41 12.45
C ARG A 282 -16.74 -40.56 11.19
N MET A 283 -17.43 -39.42 11.13
CA MET A 283 -17.32 -38.49 10.01
C MET A 283 -15.88 -37.97 9.87
N CYS A 284 -15.26 -37.59 10.98
CA CYS A 284 -13.85 -37.16 11.02
C CYS A 284 -12.90 -38.28 10.55
N ASP A 285 -13.05 -39.49 11.10
CA ASP A 285 -12.22 -40.64 10.74
C ASP A 285 -12.37 -40.96 9.24
N ARG A 286 -13.60 -40.94 8.71
CA ARG A 286 -13.84 -41.19 7.27
C ARG A 286 -13.26 -40.12 6.37
N CYS A 287 -13.42 -38.84 6.71
CA CYS A 287 -12.82 -37.75 5.94
C CYS A 287 -11.30 -37.92 5.85
N ARG A 288 -10.65 -38.29 6.96
CA ARG A 288 -9.20 -38.55 6.98
C ARG A 288 -8.79 -39.76 6.16
N ASP A 289 -9.53 -40.86 6.28
CA ASP A 289 -9.28 -42.08 5.50
C ASP A 289 -9.42 -41.83 3.99
N SER A 290 -10.34 -40.94 3.61
CA SER A 290 -10.58 -40.52 2.22
C SER A 290 -9.70 -39.35 1.75
N HIS A 291 -8.67 -38.98 2.52
CA HIS A 291 -7.75 -37.86 2.23
C HIS A 291 -8.47 -36.52 1.98
N ARG A 292 -9.58 -36.28 2.69
CA ARG A 292 -10.34 -35.04 2.67
C ARG A 292 -9.77 -34.03 3.65
N THR A 293 -9.94 -32.75 3.33
CA THR A 293 -9.45 -31.62 4.12
C THR A 293 -10.30 -31.41 5.39
N ALA A 294 -9.79 -30.63 6.35
CA ALA A 294 -10.57 -30.22 7.51
C ALA A 294 -11.81 -29.39 7.10
N THR A 295 -11.71 -28.59 6.04
CA THR A 295 -12.84 -27.86 5.45
C THR A 295 -13.91 -28.77 4.86
N ASP A 296 -13.54 -29.88 4.21
CA ASP A 296 -14.51 -30.89 3.76
C ASP A 296 -15.26 -31.49 4.94
N PHE A 297 -14.57 -31.75 6.06
CA PHE A 297 -15.19 -32.22 7.29
C PHE A 297 -16.16 -31.18 7.88
N LEU A 298 -15.77 -29.90 7.92
CA LEU A 298 -16.65 -28.80 8.33
C LEU A 298 -17.94 -28.78 7.50
N VAL A 299 -17.82 -28.92 6.18
CA VAL A 299 -18.94 -28.94 5.25
C VAL A 299 -19.80 -30.18 5.46
N ALA A 300 -19.21 -31.36 5.66
CA ALA A 300 -19.94 -32.59 5.94
C ALA A 300 -20.75 -32.49 7.25
N VAL A 301 -20.17 -31.87 8.29
CA VAL A 301 -20.90 -31.56 9.53
C VAL A 301 -22.07 -30.63 9.24
N CYS A 302 -21.84 -29.56 8.47
CA CYS A 302 -22.88 -28.59 8.11
C CYS A 302 -23.95 -29.17 7.20
N ALA A 303 -23.63 -30.07 6.26
CA ALA A 303 -24.60 -30.59 5.29
C ALA A 303 -25.40 -31.78 5.85
N ILE A 304 -24.75 -32.66 6.62
CA ILE A 304 -25.31 -33.95 7.03
C ILE A 304 -25.73 -33.94 8.49
N MET A 305 -24.85 -33.53 9.39
CA MET A 305 -25.06 -33.70 10.83
C MET A 305 -25.97 -32.62 11.42
N GLU A 306 -25.66 -31.36 11.12
CA GLU A 306 -26.27 -30.18 11.72
C GLU A 306 -26.64 -29.12 10.65
N PRO A 307 -27.54 -29.42 9.69
CA PRO A 307 -27.89 -28.52 8.58
C PRO A 307 -28.68 -27.27 8.93
N TYR A 308 -28.96 -27.04 10.22
CA TYR A 308 -29.65 -25.86 10.73
C TYR A 308 -28.94 -25.29 11.97
N ALA A 309 -27.64 -25.55 12.12
CA ALA A 309 -26.88 -25.04 13.25
C ALA A 309 -26.57 -23.54 13.09
N ASP A 310 -26.48 -22.89 14.25
CA ASP A 310 -25.89 -21.57 14.39
C ASP A 310 -24.35 -21.66 14.32
N LEU A 311 -23.71 -20.50 14.27
CA LEU A 311 -22.26 -20.41 14.10
C LEU A 311 -21.50 -20.93 15.35
N GLU A 312 -22.03 -20.71 16.56
CA GLU A 312 -21.42 -21.19 17.81
C GLU A 312 -21.35 -22.72 17.82
N ARG A 313 -22.44 -23.38 17.43
CA ARG A 313 -22.52 -24.84 17.33
C ARG A 313 -21.56 -25.39 16.28
N VAL A 314 -21.49 -24.76 15.11
CA VAL A 314 -20.55 -25.16 14.05
C VAL A 314 -19.10 -25.00 14.50
N SER A 315 -18.76 -23.85 15.09
CA SER A 315 -17.42 -23.56 15.62
C SER A 315 -16.98 -24.57 16.68
N SER A 316 -17.86 -24.89 17.63
CA SER A 316 -17.59 -25.88 18.68
C SER A 316 -17.31 -27.29 18.13
N LEU A 317 -18.10 -27.72 17.13
CA LEU A 317 -17.90 -29.02 16.49
C LEU A 317 -16.60 -29.05 15.71
N PHE A 318 -16.32 -28.02 14.90
CA PHE A 318 -15.08 -27.94 14.14
C PHE A 318 -13.85 -27.95 15.06
N GLY A 319 -13.83 -27.10 16.09
CA GLY A 319 -12.72 -27.01 17.04
C GLY A 319 -12.47 -28.30 17.85
N THR A 320 -13.47 -29.18 18.00
CA THR A 320 -13.29 -30.47 18.68
C THR A 320 -12.49 -31.48 17.84
N TYR A 321 -12.56 -31.37 16.51
CA TYR A 321 -12.02 -32.37 15.58
C TYR A 321 -10.93 -31.85 14.63
N ALA A 322 -10.79 -30.53 14.44
CA ALA A 322 -9.82 -29.93 13.52
C ALA A 322 -8.37 -30.38 13.79
N ASP A 323 -7.98 -30.57 15.05
CA ASP A 323 -6.66 -31.06 15.45
C ASP A 323 -6.30 -32.44 14.87
N ALA A 324 -7.30 -33.21 14.39
CA ALA A 324 -7.05 -34.51 13.76
C ALA A 324 -6.28 -34.40 12.42
N TRP A 325 -6.27 -33.22 11.79
CA TRP A 325 -5.49 -32.91 10.59
C TRP A 325 -4.13 -32.26 10.88
N ALA A 326 -3.78 -32.05 12.15
CA ALA A 326 -2.51 -31.46 12.54
C ALA A 326 -1.32 -32.26 11.94
N ASN A 327 -0.43 -31.56 11.23
CA ASN A 327 0.75 -32.10 10.54
C ASN A 327 0.50 -32.92 9.26
N ALA A 328 -0.74 -33.08 8.80
CA ALA A 328 -1.03 -33.92 7.63
C ALA A 328 -0.70 -33.25 6.28
N GLU A 329 -0.83 -31.91 6.17
CA GLU A 329 -0.86 -31.22 4.86
C GLU A 329 -0.11 -29.87 4.80
N GLY A 330 0.54 -29.43 5.88
CA GLY A 330 1.15 -28.08 5.93
C GLY A 330 0.14 -26.92 5.87
N ARG A 331 -1.17 -27.23 5.97
CA ARG A 331 -2.31 -26.30 6.00
C ARG A 331 -2.80 -25.93 7.39
N GLN A 332 -2.08 -26.30 8.45
CA GLN A 332 -2.48 -26.01 9.83
C GLN A 332 -2.83 -24.52 10.07
N TRP A 333 -2.04 -23.60 9.49
CA TRP A 333 -2.31 -22.16 9.58
C TRP A 333 -3.70 -21.78 9.04
N TYR A 334 -4.18 -22.47 8.00
CA TYR A 334 -5.46 -22.22 7.36
C TYR A 334 -6.60 -22.68 8.27
N ASP A 335 -6.49 -23.89 8.84
CA ASP A 335 -7.50 -24.45 9.73
C ASP A 335 -7.64 -23.64 11.03
N GLU A 336 -6.53 -23.15 11.57
CA GLU A 336 -6.52 -22.23 12.71
C GLU A 336 -7.22 -20.90 12.36
N CYS A 337 -7.02 -20.38 11.15
CA CYS A 337 -7.73 -19.19 10.68
C CYS A 337 -9.23 -19.43 10.51
N VAL A 338 -9.62 -20.58 9.95
CA VAL A 338 -11.04 -20.98 9.82
C VAL A 338 -11.70 -21.03 11.19
N LEU A 339 -11.04 -21.65 12.18
CA LEU A 339 -11.57 -21.73 13.54
C LEU A 339 -11.77 -20.34 14.17
N ALA A 340 -10.79 -19.44 14.03
CA ALA A 340 -10.89 -18.06 14.52
C ALA A 340 -12.07 -17.30 13.89
N ILE A 341 -12.30 -17.49 12.58
CA ILE A 341 -13.39 -16.85 11.84
C ILE A 341 -14.76 -17.42 12.26
N LEU A 342 -14.87 -18.73 12.44
CA LEU A 342 -16.12 -19.37 12.89
C LEU A 342 -16.48 -19.00 14.34
N GLY A 343 -15.53 -18.58 15.17
CA GLY A 343 -15.77 -18.16 16.55
C GLY A 343 -16.47 -16.79 16.71
N VAL A 344 -16.80 -16.10 15.62
CA VAL A 344 -17.29 -14.72 15.63
C VAL A 344 -18.79 -14.62 15.96
N GLY A 345 -19.15 -14.05 17.11
CA GLY A 345 -20.56 -13.83 17.47
C GLY A 345 -21.16 -12.52 16.93
N THR A 346 -20.33 -11.49 16.76
CA THR A 346 -20.75 -10.15 16.33
C THR A 346 -19.77 -9.56 15.31
N ALA A 347 -20.19 -8.52 14.57
CA ALA A 347 -19.28 -7.83 13.65
C ALA A 347 -18.04 -7.29 14.37
N SER A 348 -18.18 -6.81 15.61
CA SER A 348 -17.05 -6.36 16.42
C SER A 348 -16.06 -7.48 16.74
N ASP A 349 -16.54 -8.70 17.00
CA ASP A 349 -15.68 -9.86 17.29
C ASP A 349 -14.82 -10.24 16.07
N MET A 350 -15.28 -9.93 14.86
CA MET A 350 -14.48 -10.11 13.63
C MET A 350 -13.16 -9.31 13.67
N VAL A 351 -13.11 -8.19 14.38
CA VAL A 351 -11.85 -7.42 14.54
C VAL A 351 -10.81 -8.24 15.31
N ALA A 352 -11.23 -8.96 16.37
CA ALA A 352 -10.35 -9.83 17.14
C ALA A 352 -9.96 -11.08 16.32
N ALA A 353 -10.91 -11.68 15.59
CA ALA A 353 -10.62 -12.81 14.71
C ALA A 353 -9.60 -12.43 13.61
N MET A 354 -9.73 -11.25 12.99
CA MET A 354 -8.75 -10.77 12.02
C MET A 354 -7.37 -10.48 12.62
N HIS A 355 -7.31 -10.12 13.91
CA HIS A 355 -6.04 -9.99 14.63
C HIS A 355 -5.37 -11.36 14.82
N GLU A 356 -6.15 -12.36 15.24
CA GLU A 356 -5.69 -13.74 15.39
C GLU A 356 -5.22 -14.34 14.05
N VAL A 357 -6.00 -14.17 12.98
CA VAL A 357 -5.61 -14.57 11.61
C VAL A 357 -4.29 -13.92 11.18
N ALA A 358 -4.07 -12.65 11.51
CA ALA A 358 -2.81 -11.97 11.18
C ALA A 358 -1.62 -12.50 12.00
N MET A 359 -1.84 -12.89 13.25
CA MET A 359 -0.82 -13.52 14.09
C MET A 359 -0.44 -14.89 13.55
N ILE A 360 -1.44 -15.75 13.27
CA ILE A 360 -1.25 -17.07 12.65
C ILE A 360 -0.48 -16.94 11.33
N ALA A 361 -0.89 -16.02 10.46
CA ALA A 361 -0.20 -15.76 9.19
C ALA A 361 1.25 -15.28 9.40
N THR A 362 1.50 -14.45 10.41
CA THR A 362 2.85 -13.96 10.70
C THR A 362 3.76 -15.10 11.16
N GLU A 363 3.26 -16.00 11.99
CA GLU A 363 3.98 -17.18 12.47
C GLU A 363 4.22 -18.20 11.35
N ALA A 364 3.21 -18.48 10.54
CA ALA A 364 3.30 -19.42 9.42
C ALA A 364 4.27 -18.96 8.31
N PHE A 365 4.40 -17.65 8.09
CA PHE A 365 5.18 -17.06 6.99
C PHE A 365 6.39 -16.22 7.47
N LEU A 366 6.98 -16.59 8.61
CA LEU A 366 8.16 -15.94 9.22
C LEU A 366 9.37 -15.83 8.27
N GLU A 367 9.55 -16.79 7.34
CA GLU A 367 10.74 -16.89 6.48
C GLU A 367 10.65 -16.18 5.11
N ALA A 368 9.48 -15.67 4.70
CA ALA A 368 9.32 -15.00 3.40
C ALA A 368 10.02 -13.62 3.31
N SER A 369 10.69 -13.18 4.39
CA SER A 369 11.39 -11.89 4.47
C SER A 369 12.91 -11.97 4.22
N ALA A 370 13.47 -13.10 3.77
CA ALA A 370 14.88 -13.23 3.46
C ALA A 370 15.12 -13.48 1.96
N CYS A 371 15.40 -12.39 1.24
CA CYS A 371 15.99 -12.34 -0.12
C CYS A 371 15.20 -13.02 -1.26
N PRO A 372 14.69 -12.25 -2.25
CA PRO A 372 14.57 -12.78 -3.60
C PRO A 372 15.99 -13.11 -4.13
N PRO A 373 16.14 -14.11 -5.02
CA PRO A 373 17.42 -14.38 -5.67
C PRO A 373 17.89 -13.14 -6.46
N PRO A 374 19.21 -12.97 -6.67
CA PRO A 374 19.73 -11.82 -7.40
C PRO A 374 19.21 -11.85 -8.84
N ILE A 375 18.35 -10.91 -9.19
CA ILE A 375 17.91 -10.74 -10.57
C ILE A 375 19.13 -10.34 -11.41
N GLY A 376 19.39 -11.15 -12.44
CA GLY A 376 20.40 -10.91 -13.44
C GLY A 376 20.22 -9.55 -14.11
N LYS A 377 21.34 -8.95 -14.47
CA LYS A 377 21.43 -7.69 -15.21
C LYS A 377 20.51 -7.71 -16.44
N GLU A 378 19.47 -6.89 -16.43
CA GLU A 378 18.86 -6.39 -17.66
C GLU A 378 19.12 -4.89 -17.76
N ASP A 379 19.58 -4.50 -18.95
CA ASP A 379 20.28 -3.25 -19.25
C ASP A 379 19.39 -2.00 -19.10
N PRO A 380 19.94 -0.88 -18.62
CA PRO A 380 19.22 0.38 -18.46
C PRO A 380 19.35 1.23 -19.73
N HIS A 381 18.67 0.86 -20.82
CA HIS A 381 18.53 1.75 -21.97
C HIS A 381 17.23 1.53 -22.73
N GLU A 382 16.18 2.26 -22.34
CA GLU A 382 15.26 2.87 -23.30
C GLU A 382 14.66 4.13 -22.67
N ARG A 383 15.29 5.27 -23.00
CA ARG A 383 14.69 6.60 -22.86
C ARG A 383 13.65 6.74 -23.96
N GLY A 384 12.37 6.68 -23.60
CA GLY A 384 11.30 7.31 -24.35
C GLY A 384 11.01 8.65 -23.69
N ASP A 385 11.43 9.74 -24.32
CA ASP A 385 10.81 11.05 -24.11
C ASP A 385 9.37 10.94 -24.61
N ASP A 386 8.39 11.07 -23.71
CA ASP A 386 7.07 11.54 -24.11
C ASP A 386 6.41 12.32 -22.98
N ASP A 387 5.70 13.35 -23.44
CA ASP A 387 5.31 14.58 -22.77
C ASP A 387 4.18 14.39 -21.75
N ASP A 388 4.10 15.35 -20.82
CA ASP A 388 3.15 15.45 -19.72
C ASP A 388 1.67 15.30 -20.16
N THR A 389 1.09 14.11 -20.00
CA THR A 389 -0.34 13.91 -19.72
C THR A 389 -0.59 12.56 -19.04
N ASP A 390 -0.58 12.52 -17.71
CA ASP A 390 -0.90 11.31 -16.91
C ASP A 390 -2.44 11.06 -16.84
N GLU A 391 -3.10 11.12 -18.00
CA GLU A 391 -4.46 10.69 -18.31
C GLU A 391 -4.43 10.11 -19.75
N GLY A 392 -3.91 8.90 -19.87
CA GLY A 392 -3.77 8.19 -21.15
C GLY A 392 -3.75 6.68 -20.98
N SER A 393 -4.92 6.08 -20.73
CA SER A 393 -5.34 4.81 -21.33
C SER A 393 -4.31 3.67 -21.42
N ASP A 394 -4.01 3.03 -20.30
CA ASP A 394 -3.81 1.57 -20.30
C ASP A 394 -5.15 0.88 -20.04
N THR A 395 -6.11 1.09 -20.94
CA THR A 395 -7.19 0.11 -21.11
C THR A 395 -6.62 -1.11 -21.82
N VAL A 396 -5.80 -1.89 -21.10
CA VAL A 396 -5.69 -3.30 -21.42
C VAL A 396 -7.04 -3.88 -21.09
N SER A 397 -7.75 -4.28 -22.14
CA SER A 397 -9.07 -4.90 -22.08
C SER A 397 -9.13 -5.91 -20.92
N LEU A 398 -10.13 -5.77 -20.04
CA LEU A 398 -10.47 -6.77 -19.01
C LEU A 398 -10.62 -8.19 -19.60
N ASN A 399 -10.82 -8.30 -20.92
CA ASN A 399 -10.93 -9.57 -21.65
C ASN A 399 -9.58 -10.23 -22.00
N ALA A 400 -8.43 -9.56 -21.78
CA ALA A 400 -7.11 -10.17 -21.98
C ALA A 400 -6.60 -10.94 -20.74
N ILE A 401 -7.28 -10.80 -19.59
CA ILE A 401 -6.89 -11.38 -18.29
C ILE A 401 -7.43 -12.80 -18.10
N THR A 402 -8.42 -13.22 -18.89
CA THR A 402 -9.04 -14.56 -18.78
C THR A 402 -8.27 -15.67 -19.50
N ALA A 403 -7.16 -15.39 -20.19
CA ALA A 403 -6.44 -16.37 -21.00
C ALA A 403 -4.94 -16.53 -20.68
N ALA A 404 -4.40 -15.75 -19.74
CA ALA A 404 -3.03 -15.94 -19.26
C ALA A 404 -3.11 -16.71 -17.93
N GLU A 405 -2.51 -17.91 -17.89
CA GLU A 405 -2.27 -18.65 -16.65
C GLU A 405 -1.68 -17.69 -15.62
N LYS A 406 -2.44 -17.41 -14.55
CA LYS A 406 -1.97 -16.52 -13.51
C LYS A 406 -0.71 -17.15 -12.89
N PRO A 407 0.38 -16.39 -12.69
CA PRO A 407 1.58 -16.96 -12.10
C PRO A 407 1.25 -17.56 -10.71
N PRO A 408 1.87 -18.69 -10.34
CA PRO A 408 1.58 -19.36 -9.07
C PRO A 408 1.82 -18.42 -7.87
N SER A 409 1.01 -18.56 -6.82
CA SER A 409 1.12 -17.75 -5.60
C SER A 409 2.52 -17.83 -5.02
N SER A 410 3.12 -16.66 -4.74
CA SER A 410 4.34 -16.58 -3.93
C SER A 410 3.96 -16.37 -2.46
N ALA A 411 4.80 -16.83 -1.53
CA ALA A 411 4.60 -16.56 -0.09
C ALA A 411 4.46 -15.05 0.22
N ALA A 412 5.10 -14.20 -0.56
CA ALA A 412 4.94 -12.74 -0.48
C ALA A 412 3.54 -12.26 -0.92
N THR A 413 2.97 -12.85 -1.97
CA THR A 413 1.60 -12.56 -2.44
C THR A 413 0.59 -13.00 -1.40
N ARG A 414 0.73 -14.22 -0.87
CA ARG A 414 -0.09 -14.74 0.24
C ARG A 414 -0.07 -13.82 1.45
N ARG A 415 1.11 -13.46 1.94
CA ARG A 415 1.30 -12.55 3.08
C ARG A 415 0.66 -11.19 2.83
N PHE A 416 0.80 -10.65 1.61
CA PHE A 416 0.16 -9.40 1.23
C PHE A 416 -1.37 -9.51 1.22
N MET A 417 -1.93 -10.57 0.63
CA MET A 417 -3.37 -10.77 0.56
C MET A 417 -3.98 -10.99 1.95
N LEU A 418 -3.34 -11.77 2.83
CA LEU A 418 -3.78 -11.95 4.22
C LEU A 418 -3.73 -10.64 5.01
N ALA A 419 -2.63 -9.88 4.91
CA ALA A 419 -2.54 -8.57 5.56
C ALA A 419 -3.56 -7.57 5.00
N CYS A 420 -3.85 -7.65 3.70
CA CYS A 420 -4.89 -6.84 3.06
C CYS A 420 -6.27 -7.21 3.61
N MET A 421 -6.61 -8.50 3.64
CA MET A 421 -7.87 -9.01 4.18
C MET A 421 -8.05 -8.55 5.63
N THR A 422 -7.13 -8.91 6.52
CA THR A 422 -7.27 -8.64 7.95
C THR A 422 -7.39 -7.14 8.25
N ALA A 423 -6.57 -6.29 7.61
CA ALA A 423 -6.62 -4.85 7.81
C ALA A 423 -7.96 -4.22 7.37
N HIS A 424 -8.48 -4.57 6.19
CA HIS A 424 -9.68 -3.93 5.64
C HIS A 424 -10.98 -4.51 6.21
N ILE A 425 -10.98 -5.79 6.57
CA ILE A 425 -12.11 -6.41 7.28
C ILE A 425 -12.20 -5.84 8.69
N ALA A 426 -11.09 -5.77 9.42
CA ALA A 426 -11.07 -5.14 10.74
C ALA A 426 -11.48 -3.66 10.66
N ASP A 427 -11.04 -2.92 9.63
CA ASP A 427 -11.48 -1.53 9.41
C ASP A 427 -13.00 -1.42 9.16
N SER A 428 -13.57 -2.33 8.36
CA SER A 428 -14.99 -2.32 8.01
C SER A 428 -15.88 -2.70 9.19
N CYS A 429 -15.39 -3.61 10.05
CA CYS A 429 -16.11 -4.12 11.21
C CYS A 429 -15.93 -3.28 12.48
N ALA A 430 -14.82 -2.53 12.57
CA ALA A 430 -14.62 -1.60 13.67
C ALA A 430 -15.64 -0.45 13.63
N PRO A 431 -15.98 0.14 14.79
CA PRO A 431 -16.86 1.32 14.85
C PRO A 431 -16.42 2.41 13.88
N ALA A 432 -17.38 3.00 13.17
CA ALA A 432 -17.16 3.78 11.94
C ALA A 432 -16.26 5.02 12.07
N VAL A 433 -15.84 5.45 13.26
CA VAL A 433 -14.94 6.61 13.39
C VAL A 433 -13.88 6.34 14.45
N VAL A 434 -14.32 5.93 15.63
CA VAL A 434 -13.52 5.51 16.80
C VAL A 434 -14.45 4.60 17.63
N ALA A 435 -13.88 3.77 18.52
CA ALA A 435 -14.60 3.21 19.65
C ALA A 435 -15.64 4.20 20.23
N THR A 436 -16.91 3.77 20.26
CA THR A 436 -18.05 4.56 20.75
C THR A 436 -18.07 4.68 22.27
N SER A 437 -17.19 3.94 22.95
CA SER A 437 -17.00 3.95 24.39
C SER A 437 -15.54 3.68 24.75
N ALA A 438 -15.14 3.99 25.99
CA ALA A 438 -13.82 3.64 26.49
C ALA A 438 -13.59 2.12 26.59
N ALA A 439 -14.65 1.31 26.71
CA ALA A 439 -14.55 -0.15 26.75
C ALA A 439 -14.09 -0.73 25.40
N ASP A 440 -14.51 -0.10 24.29
CA ASP A 440 -14.27 -0.58 22.93
C ASP A 440 -12.97 -0.02 22.32
N ILE A 441 -12.22 0.79 23.08
CA ILE A 441 -10.98 1.43 22.60
C ILE A 441 -9.95 0.40 22.10
N HIS A 442 -9.95 -0.79 22.70
CA HIS A 442 -9.08 -1.90 22.31
C HIS A 442 -9.31 -2.33 20.85
N LEU A 443 -10.56 -2.31 20.34
CA LEU A 443 -10.87 -2.62 18.94
C LEU A 443 -10.24 -1.61 17.98
N THR A 444 -10.16 -0.34 18.38
CA THR A 444 -9.47 0.69 17.59
C THR A 444 -7.97 0.41 17.50
N PHE A 445 -7.35 -0.02 18.61
CA PHE A 445 -5.93 -0.41 18.61
C PHE A 445 -5.66 -1.64 17.76
N CYS A 446 -6.44 -2.73 17.91
CA CYS A 446 -6.30 -3.94 17.10
C CYS A 446 -6.45 -3.63 15.61
N ARG A 447 -7.47 -2.85 15.22
CA ARG A 447 -7.63 -2.36 13.84
C ARG A 447 -6.38 -1.62 13.35
N ASN A 448 -5.87 -0.67 14.14
CA ASN A 448 -4.72 0.15 13.73
C ASN A 448 -3.43 -0.66 13.61
N GLU A 449 -3.23 -1.66 14.47
CA GLU A 449 -2.11 -2.60 14.37
C GLU A 449 -2.14 -3.32 13.02
N LEU A 450 -3.31 -3.83 12.62
CA LEU A 450 -3.51 -4.51 11.33
C LEU A 450 -3.29 -3.57 10.13
N ILE A 451 -3.88 -2.35 10.18
CA ILE A 451 -3.69 -1.34 9.13
C ILE A 451 -2.20 -0.97 8.99
N THR A 452 -1.50 -0.77 10.12
CA THR A 452 -0.07 -0.44 10.11
C THR A 452 0.76 -1.62 9.61
N ALA A 453 0.44 -2.86 9.99
CA ALA A 453 1.11 -4.05 9.50
C ALA A 453 0.96 -4.20 7.97
N TYR A 454 -0.23 -3.96 7.43
CA TYR A 454 -0.46 -3.92 5.98
C TYR A 454 0.32 -2.78 5.31
N ALA A 455 0.23 -1.55 5.83
CA ALA A 455 0.90 -0.39 5.26
C ALA A 455 2.42 -0.54 5.24
N ARG A 456 3.01 -1.19 6.25
CA ARG A 456 4.45 -1.48 6.33
C ARG A 456 4.96 -2.31 5.14
N LEU A 457 4.13 -3.15 4.53
CA LEU A 457 4.52 -3.96 3.37
C LEU A 457 4.91 -3.11 2.14
N PHE A 458 4.43 -1.87 2.05
CA PHE A 458 4.66 -0.98 0.89
C PHE A 458 5.08 0.44 1.27
N ALA A 459 5.37 0.68 2.55
CA ALA A 459 5.67 1.98 3.13
C ALA A 459 6.94 2.63 2.60
N LEU A 460 7.96 1.83 2.28
CA LEU A 460 9.28 2.33 1.88
C LEU A 460 9.46 2.43 0.37
N HIS A 461 8.45 2.03 -0.41
CA HIS A 461 8.55 2.00 -1.86
C HIS A 461 8.16 3.36 -2.49
N PRO A 462 8.96 3.92 -3.42
CA PRO A 462 8.78 5.29 -3.92
C PRO A 462 7.41 5.60 -4.55
N ARG A 463 6.73 4.59 -5.10
CA ARG A 463 5.41 4.74 -5.74
C ARG A 463 4.23 4.63 -4.77
N THR A 464 4.45 4.15 -3.54
CA THR A 464 3.39 3.75 -2.60
C THR A 464 3.56 4.30 -1.18
N TRP A 465 4.71 4.88 -0.83
CA TRP A 465 4.98 5.45 0.50
C TRP A 465 3.90 6.45 0.94
N ARG A 466 3.39 7.27 0.01
CA ARG A 466 2.34 8.25 0.31
C ARG A 466 1.03 7.56 0.68
N ILE A 467 0.70 6.45 0.03
CA ILE A 467 -0.49 5.65 0.35
C ILE A 467 -0.35 5.11 1.78
N ALA A 468 0.82 4.56 2.14
CA ALA A 468 1.07 4.07 3.49
C ALA A 468 0.97 5.19 4.54
N GLY A 469 1.53 6.36 4.25
CA GLY A 469 1.39 7.54 5.11
C GLY A 469 -0.07 7.99 5.26
N LEU A 470 -0.87 7.89 4.19
CA LEU A 470 -2.30 8.18 4.28
C LEU A 470 -3.03 7.15 5.17
N TYR A 471 -2.77 5.85 5.03
CA TYR A 471 -3.35 4.84 5.94
C TYR A 471 -3.11 5.18 7.42
N ALA A 472 -1.89 5.61 7.75
CA ALA A 472 -1.55 6.06 9.10
C ALA A 472 -2.29 7.35 9.52
N CYS A 473 -2.36 8.35 8.63
CA CYS A 473 -3.08 9.60 8.91
C CYS A 473 -4.61 9.44 9.03
N TYR A 474 -5.20 8.45 8.35
CA TYR A 474 -6.64 8.13 8.44
C TYR A 474 -6.98 7.18 9.60
N SER A 475 -5.97 6.71 10.35
CA SER A 475 -6.14 5.79 11.48
C SER A 475 -6.00 6.53 12.81
N PRO A 476 -7.11 6.86 13.51
CA PRO A 476 -7.07 7.60 14.77
C PRO A 476 -6.39 6.78 15.85
N LEU A 477 -5.59 7.41 16.72
CA LEU A 477 -4.81 6.71 17.75
C LEU A 477 -3.69 5.79 17.23
N ASN A 478 -3.37 5.83 15.93
CA ASN A 478 -2.23 5.09 15.39
C ASN A 478 -0.90 5.67 15.91
N ASP A 479 0.13 4.82 16.04
CA ASP A 479 1.46 5.26 16.48
C ASP A 479 2.08 6.24 15.46
N PRO A 480 2.30 7.52 15.85
CA PRO A 480 2.87 8.52 14.96
C PRO A 480 4.32 8.24 14.56
N SER A 481 5.02 7.35 15.28
CA SER A 481 6.40 6.96 14.95
C SER A 481 6.50 6.35 13.55
N PHE A 482 5.47 5.61 13.10
CA PHE A 482 5.43 5.02 11.76
C PHE A 482 5.42 6.09 10.65
N LEU A 483 4.76 7.23 10.86
CA LEU A 483 4.81 8.35 9.92
C LEU A 483 6.22 8.95 9.83
N SER A 484 6.92 9.05 10.96
CA SER A 484 8.32 9.48 11.03
C SER A 484 9.23 8.55 10.23
N GLU A 485 9.09 7.24 10.43
CA GLU A 485 9.86 6.22 9.70
C GLU A 485 9.71 6.38 8.18
N ILE A 486 8.47 6.54 7.69
CA ILE A 486 8.19 6.71 6.26
C ILE A 486 8.87 7.97 5.69
N VAL A 487 8.66 9.13 6.32
CA VAL A 487 9.16 10.39 5.76
C VAL A 487 10.68 10.49 5.82
N LEU A 488 11.30 9.92 6.85
CA LEU A 488 12.76 9.91 6.98
C LEU A 488 13.38 8.94 5.98
N ALA A 489 12.73 7.81 5.70
CA ALA A 489 13.18 6.88 4.67
C ALA A 489 13.07 7.45 3.25
N ILE A 490 12.06 8.29 2.96
CA ILE A 490 11.88 8.88 1.63
C ILE A 490 12.69 10.17 1.42
N ALA A 491 13.17 10.81 2.49
CA ALA A 491 13.92 12.07 2.42
C ALA A 491 15.17 12.01 1.49
N PRO A 492 15.98 10.92 1.46
CA PRO A 492 17.08 10.80 0.51
C PRO A 492 16.63 10.83 -0.96
N VAL A 493 15.49 10.19 -1.27
CA VAL A 493 14.91 10.19 -2.63
C VAL A 493 14.37 11.58 -2.97
N ALA A 494 13.69 12.23 -2.03
CA ALA A 494 13.20 13.61 -2.17
C ALA A 494 14.33 14.64 -2.36
N ALA A 495 15.56 14.34 -1.92
CA ALA A 495 16.70 15.22 -2.14
C ALA A 495 17.13 15.29 -3.62
N VAL A 496 16.83 14.24 -4.40
CA VAL A 496 17.24 14.11 -5.81
C VAL A 496 16.05 14.30 -6.75
N ASP A 497 14.86 13.84 -6.37
CA ASP A 497 13.64 13.90 -7.18
C ASP A 497 12.70 15.05 -6.72
N VAL A 498 12.51 16.03 -7.61
CA VAL A 498 11.67 17.22 -7.37
C VAL A 498 10.18 16.86 -7.22
N HIS A 499 9.69 15.84 -7.90
CA HIS A 499 8.30 15.40 -7.77
C HIS A 499 8.06 14.76 -6.41
N VAL A 500 8.99 13.91 -5.95
CA VAL A 500 8.93 13.32 -4.60
C VAL A 500 9.02 14.40 -3.53
N LEU A 501 9.91 15.40 -3.69
CA LEU A 501 9.99 16.55 -2.79
C LEU A 501 8.68 17.33 -2.69
N ARG A 502 8.04 17.65 -3.82
CA ARG A 502 6.75 18.34 -3.84
C ARG A 502 5.67 17.52 -3.12
N ARG A 503 5.62 16.22 -3.37
CA ARG A 503 4.65 15.31 -2.72
C ARG A 503 4.90 15.20 -1.22
N LEU A 504 6.16 15.12 -0.78
CA LEU A 504 6.54 15.10 0.64
C LEU A 504 6.14 16.40 1.35
N ARG A 505 6.40 17.56 0.74
CA ARG A 505 5.96 18.84 1.30
C ARG A 505 4.43 18.95 1.40
N ALA A 506 3.72 18.55 0.35
CA ALA A 506 2.25 18.51 0.38
C ALA A 506 1.74 17.57 1.47
N PHE A 507 2.38 16.41 1.67
CA PHE A 507 2.02 15.47 2.74
C PHE A 507 2.20 16.09 4.14
N PHE A 508 3.34 16.75 4.41
CA PHE A 508 3.55 17.45 5.67
C PHE A 508 2.51 18.54 5.91
N HIS A 509 2.27 19.42 4.94
CA HIS A 509 1.44 20.60 5.16
C HIS A 509 -0.06 20.34 5.07
N CYS A 510 -0.51 19.43 4.22
CA CYS A 510 -1.93 19.23 3.93
C CYS A 510 -2.52 17.98 4.58
N THR A 511 -1.71 17.06 5.11
CA THR A 511 -2.20 15.76 5.60
C THR A 511 -1.75 15.44 7.02
N TRP A 512 -0.44 15.51 7.30
CA TRP A 512 0.07 15.17 8.63
C TRP A 512 -0.02 16.35 9.60
N CYS A 513 0.10 17.60 9.13
CA CYS A 513 0.04 18.76 10.00
C CYS A 513 -1.18 18.70 10.92
N THR A 514 -0.96 18.94 12.22
CA THR A 514 -2.00 18.94 13.25
C THR A 514 -3.05 20.03 13.01
N SER A 515 -2.73 21.06 12.22
CA SER A 515 -3.68 22.08 11.78
C SER A 515 -4.40 21.75 10.47
N SER A 516 -4.16 20.59 9.86
CA SER A 516 -4.90 20.19 8.66
C SER A 516 -6.36 19.86 8.99
N ASP A 517 -7.28 20.19 8.07
CA ASP A 517 -8.72 19.96 8.24
C ASP A 517 -9.04 18.51 8.63
N HIS A 518 -8.32 17.55 8.03
CA HIS A 518 -8.47 16.13 8.33
C HIS A 518 -8.06 15.79 9.77
N GLN A 519 -6.86 16.19 10.21
CA GLN A 519 -6.41 15.91 11.58
C GLN A 519 -7.27 16.62 12.64
N GLN A 520 -7.76 17.82 12.33
CA GLN A 520 -8.71 18.52 13.19
C GLN A 520 -10.06 17.80 13.27
N ALA A 521 -10.59 17.29 12.15
CA ALA A 521 -11.82 16.51 12.14
C ALA A 521 -11.68 15.21 12.93
N VAL A 522 -10.57 14.49 12.75
CA VAL A 522 -10.25 13.27 13.53
C VAL A 522 -10.20 13.58 15.01
N ARG A 523 -9.49 14.64 15.41
CA ARG A 523 -9.39 15.08 16.80
C ARG A 523 -10.76 15.44 17.39
N ALA A 524 -11.55 16.24 16.68
CA ALA A 524 -12.88 16.64 17.16
C ALA A 524 -13.78 15.44 17.40
N LYS A 525 -13.78 14.45 16.49
CA LYS A 525 -14.57 13.22 16.69
C LYS A 525 -14.04 12.35 17.83
N LEU A 526 -12.72 12.26 17.99
CA LEU A 526 -12.09 11.58 19.14
C LEU A 526 -12.49 12.22 20.48
N GLU A 527 -12.48 13.54 20.57
CA GLU A 527 -12.84 14.27 21.80
C GLU A 527 -14.34 14.14 22.12
N VAL A 528 -15.21 13.99 21.10
CA VAL A 528 -16.64 13.71 21.29
C VAL A 528 -16.88 12.27 21.78
N ALA A 529 -16.20 11.28 21.19
CA ALA A 529 -16.38 9.87 21.55
C ALA A 529 -15.72 9.51 22.89
N LEU A 530 -14.57 10.10 23.19
CA LEU A 530 -13.73 9.80 24.36
C LEU A 530 -13.35 11.09 25.10
N PRO A 531 -14.32 11.79 25.72
CA PRO A 531 -14.08 13.07 26.38
C PRO A 531 -13.09 12.91 27.54
N GLU A 532 -12.09 13.80 27.58
CA GLU A 532 -11.03 13.85 28.60
C GLU A 532 -10.19 12.56 28.75
N HIS A 533 -10.30 11.62 27.81
CA HIS A 533 -9.57 10.36 27.90
C HIS A 533 -8.07 10.59 27.68
N ALA A 534 -7.24 10.18 28.66
CA ALA A 534 -5.80 10.48 28.68
C ALA A 534 -5.05 10.00 27.41
N THR A 535 -5.49 8.89 26.81
CA THR A 535 -4.93 8.36 25.55
C THR A 535 -5.04 9.37 24.40
N VAL A 536 -6.15 10.08 24.26
CA VAL A 536 -6.36 11.05 23.17
C VAL A 536 -5.38 12.21 23.31
N ALA A 537 -5.24 12.76 24.52
CA ALA A 537 -4.31 13.85 24.80
C ALA A 537 -2.84 13.44 24.58
N LYS A 538 -2.46 12.22 25.02
CA LYS A 538 -1.12 11.66 24.78
C LYS A 538 -0.84 11.45 23.30
N TRP A 539 -1.80 10.88 22.57
CA TRP A 539 -1.67 10.65 21.14
C TRP A 539 -1.54 11.97 20.36
N TRP A 540 -2.34 12.98 20.68
CA TRP A 540 -2.25 14.29 20.03
C TRP A 540 -0.90 14.97 20.26
N SER A 541 -0.40 14.90 21.51
CA SER A 541 0.92 15.43 21.86
C SER A 541 2.04 14.67 21.12
N ALA A 542 1.91 13.35 20.98
CA ALA A 542 2.85 12.53 20.22
C ALA A 542 2.82 12.87 18.72
N MET A 543 1.63 13.05 18.12
CA MET A 543 1.47 13.46 16.73
C MET A 543 2.22 14.78 16.43
N GLU A 544 2.10 15.78 17.31
CA GLU A 544 2.80 17.06 17.17
C GLU A 544 4.32 16.93 17.37
N TYR A 545 4.75 16.13 18.34
CA TYR A 545 6.16 15.86 18.62
C TYR A 545 6.84 15.19 17.41
N TYR A 546 6.27 14.09 16.91
CA TYR A 546 6.82 13.38 15.75
C TYR A 546 6.73 14.23 14.48
N TYR A 547 5.62 14.96 14.26
CA TYR A 547 5.52 15.88 13.13
C TYR A 547 6.67 16.90 13.13
N THR A 548 6.89 17.59 14.26
CA THR A 548 7.90 18.65 14.35
C THR A 548 9.30 18.09 14.18
N GLY A 549 9.62 16.99 14.86
CA GLY A 549 10.93 16.32 14.75
C GLY A 549 11.21 15.84 13.32
N SER A 550 10.29 15.07 12.73
CA SER A 550 10.49 14.52 11.38
C SER A 550 10.48 15.60 10.30
N TYR A 551 9.68 16.66 10.46
CA TYR A 551 9.70 17.81 9.54
C TYR A 551 11.08 18.46 9.53
N GLN A 552 11.67 18.71 10.71
CA GLN A 552 12.99 19.29 10.82
C GLN A 552 14.06 18.36 10.25
N ASP A 553 14.09 17.10 10.67
CA ASP A 553 15.12 16.13 10.26
C ASP A 553 15.10 15.85 8.76
N ALA A 554 13.92 15.59 8.19
CA ALA A 554 13.78 15.31 6.76
C ALA A 554 14.22 16.50 5.90
N HIS A 555 13.75 17.72 6.23
CA HIS A 555 14.10 18.91 5.46
C HIS A 555 15.57 19.31 5.65
N GLN A 556 16.13 19.19 6.86
CA GLN A 556 17.58 19.39 7.06
C GLN A 556 18.41 18.43 6.22
N HIS A 557 18.01 17.15 6.14
CA HIS A 557 18.68 16.17 5.29
C HIS A 557 18.63 16.58 3.81
N ILE A 558 17.44 16.93 3.31
CA ILE A 558 17.23 17.36 1.92
C ILE A 558 18.05 18.62 1.59
N ILE A 559 18.02 19.63 2.47
CA ILE A 559 18.80 20.87 2.30
C ILE A 559 20.30 20.54 2.22
N LYS A 560 20.84 19.75 3.15
CA LYS A 560 22.26 19.35 3.15
C LYS A 560 22.63 18.60 1.88
N ALA A 561 21.80 17.65 1.45
CA ALA A 561 22.04 16.88 0.23
C ALA A 561 22.02 17.76 -1.03
N GLN A 562 21.06 18.68 -1.15
CA GLN A 562 20.97 19.61 -2.28
C GLN A 562 22.15 20.60 -2.32
N LEU A 563 22.62 21.08 -1.17
CA LEU A 563 23.83 21.90 -1.07
C LEU A 563 25.08 21.15 -1.56
N CYS A 564 25.21 19.87 -1.19
CA CYS A 564 26.31 19.02 -1.63
C CYS A 564 26.27 18.73 -3.13
N ASN A 565 25.08 18.45 -3.67
CA ASN A 565 24.86 18.08 -5.08
C ASN A 565 24.87 19.28 -6.05
N GLY A 566 25.01 20.52 -5.54
CA GLY A 566 25.14 21.73 -6.37
C GLY A 566 23.83 22.45 -6.68
N SER A 567 22.68 21.98 -6.20
CA SER A 567 21.38 22.66 -6.34
C SER A 567 21.18 23.71 -5.23
N VAL A 568 22.11 24.67 -5.16
CA VAL A 568 22.24 25.59 -4.02
C VAL A 568 21.06 26.55 -3.90
N ALA A 569 20.53 27.08 -5.01
CA ALA A 569 19.38 27.99 -4.97
C ALA A 569 18.11 27.32 -4.41
N HIS A 570 17.85 26.06 -4.78
CA HIS A 570 16.73 25.28 -4.25
C HIS A 570 16.91 24.98 -2.76
N ALA A 571 18.13 24.63 -2.34
CA ALA A 571 18.42 24.38 -0.93
C ALA A 571 18.20 25.63 -0.07
N VAL A 572 18.63 26.80 -0.54
CA VAL A 572 18.42 28.09 0.14
C VAL A 572 16.93 28.43 0.19
N TRP A 573 16.22 28.31 -0.93
CA TRP A 573 14.78 28.52 -0.96
C TRP A 573 14.06 27.61 0.05
N LEU A 574 14.41 26.33 0.08
CA LEU A 574 13.80 25.36 0.99
C LEU A 574 14.11 25.69 2.45
N ALA A 575 15.34 26.11 2.76
CA ALA A 575 15.74 26.53 4.11
C ALA A 575 14.97 27.78 4.58
N VAL A 576 14.78 28.77 3.70
CA VAL A 576 13.98 29.97 4.00
C VAL A 576 12.51 29.59 4.25
N GLN A 577 11.94 28.77 3.36
CA GLN A 577 10.53 28.34 3.47
C GLN A 577 10.26 27.48 4.70
N THR A 578 11.21 26.63 5.10
CA THR A 578 11.07 25.74 6.27
C THR A 578 11.61 26.35 7.57
N ARG A 579 12.19 27.55 7.51
CA ARG A 579 12.86 28.25 8.63
C ARG A 579 14.07 27.48 9.20
N LEU A 580 14.63 26.54 8.44
CA LEU A 580 15.81 25.74 8.81
C LEU A 580 17.09 26.37 8.25
N THR A 581 17.44 27.54 8.76
CA THR A 581 18.40 28.44 8.13
C THR A 581 19.86 28.19 8.50
N GLU A 582 20.16 27.53 9.62
CA GLU A 582 21.51 27.43 10.21
C GLU A 582 22.58 26.86 9.24
N VAL A 583 22.24 25.77 8.55
CA VAL A 583 23.16 25.11 7.61
C VAL A 583 23.45 26.01 6.41
N VAL A 584 22.43 26.69 5.90
CA VAL A 584 22.56 27.59 4.76
C VAL A 584 23.29 28.86 5.17
N GLU A 585 22.99 29.41 6.34
CA GLU A 585 23.64 30.60 6.89
C GLU A 585 25.15 30.37 7.04
N SER A 586 25.55 29.26 7.63
CA SER A 586 26.98 28.91 7.78
C SER A 586 27.69 28.72 6.44
N GLU A 587 27.04 28.08 5.47
CA GLU A 587 27.59 27.89 4.12
C GLU A 587 27.67 29.23 3.36
N MET A 588 26.64 30.06 3.38
CA MET A 588 26.65 31.39 2.74
C MET A 588 27.71 32.30 3.35
N ARG A 589 27.82 32.32 4.69
CA ARG A 589 28.88 33.04 5.42
C ARG A 589 30.26 32.58 4.96
N ARG A 590 30.48 31.27 4.82
CA ARG A 590 31.76 30.69 4.35
C ARG A 590 32.08 31.14 2.92
N GLN A 591 31.09 31.10 2.03
CA GLN A 591 31.29 31.46 0.62
C GLN A 591 31.55 32.97 0.45
N LEU A 592 30.83 33.83 1.19
CA LEU A 592 31.02 35.28 1.17
C LEU A 592 32.39 35.70 1.74
N LYS A 593 32.89 35.02 2.77
CA LYS A 593 34.24 35.24 3.32
C LYS A 593 35.37 34.75 2.41
N GLY A 594 35.07 34.03 1.33
CA GLY A 594 36.07 33.51 0.41
C GLY A 594 36.71 34.59 -0.47
N LYS A 595 38.00 34.43 -0.81
CA LYS A 595 38.74 35.33 -1.73
C LYS A 595 38.09 35.42 -3.13
N ASP A 596 37.41 34.36 -3.54
CA ASP A 596 36.77 34.22 -4.85
C ASP A 596 35.25 34.45 -4.81
N ALA A 597 34.71 35.13 -3.79
CA ALA A 597 33.26 35.32 -3.63
C ALA A 597 32.57 35.90 -4.88
N LEU A 598 33.22 36.86 -5.56
CA LEU A 598 32.73 37.41 -6.84
C LEU A 598 32.71 36.40 -7.98
N GLN A 599 33.61 35.43 -8.01
CA GLN A 599 33.72 34.45 -9.10
C GLN A 599 32.92 33.18 -8.80
N ASN A 600 32.48 33.01 -7.55
CA ASN A 600 31.80 31.84 -7.06
C ASN A 600 30.46 31.60 -7.77
N ALA A 601 30.34 30.48 -8.49
CA ALA A 601 29.13 30.11 -9.21
C ALA A 601 27.93 29.86 -8.27
N ARG A 602 28.16 29.31 -7.07
CA ARG A 602 27.09 29.02 -6.10
C ARG A 602 26.47 30.31 -5.56
N LEU A 603 27.30 31.29 -5.17
CA LEU A 603 26.82 32.60 -4.73
C LEU A 603 26.06 33.33 -5.83
N TYR A 604 26.54 33.25 -7.07
CA TYR A 604 25.86 33.87 -8.21
C TYR A 604 24.48 33.25 -8.48
N MET A 605 24.35 31.91 -8.45
CA MET A 605 23.06 31.25 -8.62
C MET A 605 22.06 31.65 -7.52
N VAL A 606 22.51 31.70 -6.26
CA VAL A 606 21.66 32.12 -5.13
C VAL A 606 21.27 33.58 -5.26
N GLY A 607 22.23 34.46 -5.56
CA GLY A 607 22.00 35.89 -5.76
C GLY A 607 21.02 36.16 -6.89
N SER A 608 21.18 35.50 -8.04
CA SER A 608 20.27 35.61 -9.17
C SER A 608 18.87 35.11 -8.81
N ALA A 609 18.76 34.00 -8.05
CA ALA A 609 17.47 33.49 -7.59
C ALA A 609 16.75 34.46 -6.63
N VAL A 610 17.49 35.14 -5.76
CA VAL A 610 16.96 36.20 -4.88
C VAL A 610 16.54 37.42 -5.71
N HIS A 611 17.40 37.89 -6.61
CA HIS A 611 17.13 39.04 -7.48
C HIS A 611 15.89 38.84 -8.35
N ASN A 612 15.68 37.62 -8.85
CA ASN A 612 14.52 37.23 -9.66
C ASN A 612 13.27 36.88 -8.83
N GLY A 613 13.32 37.02 -7.50
CA GLY A 613 12.17 36.79 -6.61
C GLY A 613 11.79 35.32 -6.39
N PHE A 614 12.64 34.36 -6.78
CA PHE A 614 12.43 32.94 -6.43
C PHE A 614 12.61 32.71 -4.93
N ILE A 615 13.52 33.45 -4.29
CA ILE A 615 13.78 33.41 -2.85
C ILE A 615 13.27 34.69 -2.21
N ALA A 616 12.22 34.58 -1.40
CA ALA A 616 11.55 35.70 -0.74
C ALA A 616 12.27 36.06 0.57
N ILE A 617 13.06 37.15 0.56
CA ILE A 617 13.88 37.58 1.71
C ILE A 617 13.02 38.04 2.89
N ASP A 618 11.88 38.65 2.62
CA ASP A 618 10.88 39.10 3.60
C ASP A 618 10.32 37.97 4.47
N THR A 619 10.35 36.74 3.95
CA THR A 619 9.92 35.53 4.68
C THR A 619 11.03 34.85 5.48
N CYS A 620 12.27 35.35 5.42
CA CYS A 620 13.42 34.76 6.11
C CYS A 620 13.37 35.01 7.61
N ALA A 621 13.31 33.94 8.41
CA ALA A 621 13.29 34.03 9.87
C ALA A 621 14.64 34.47 10.48
N SER A 622 15.76 34.17 9.81
CA SER A 622 17.09 34.62 10.22
C SER A 622 17.42 35.95 9.56
N MET A 623 17.55 37.01 10.37
CA MET A 623 17.99 38.32 9.88
C MET A 623 19.37 38.23 9.23
N GLU A 624 20.29 37.46 9.82
CA GLU A 624 21.64 37.28 9.29
C GLU A 624 21.63 36.63 7.91
N LEU A 625 20.89 35.53 7.74
CA LEU A 625 20.75 34.90 6.43
C LEU A 625 20.10 35.88 5.44
N GLY A 626 19.10 36.64 5.86
CA GLY A 626 18.48 37.69 5.03
C GLY A 626 19.50 38.68 4.48
N ARG A 627 20.41 39.18 5.33
CA ARG A 627 21.48 40.09 4.90
C ARG A 627 22.47 39.40 3.94
N TYR A 628 22.87 38.15 4.22
CA TYR A 628 23.74 37.39 3.30
C TYR A 628 23.09 37.17 1.92
N LEU A 629 21.78 36.98 1.87
CA LEU A 629 21.04 36.85 0.61
C LEU A 629 20.93 38.18 -0.14
N CYS A 630 20.71 39.30 0.55
CA CYS A 630 20.77 40.65 -0.04
C CYS A 630 22.14 40.94 -0.65
N ALA A 631 23.23 40.64 0.08
CA ALA A 631 24.58 40.81 -0.42
C ALA A 631 24.84 39.91 -1.64
N ALA A 632 24.42 38.64 -1.60
CA ALA A 632 24.55 37.74 -2.76
C ALA A 632 23.80 38.27 -3.98
N ALA A 633 22.58 38.79 -3.81
CA ALA A 633 21.76 39.37 -4.87
C ALA A 633 22.39 40.64 -5.48
N ALA A 634 22.94 41.51 -4.63
CA ALA A 634 23.61 42.72 -5.08
C ALA A 634 24.91 42.39 -5.83
N LEU A 635 25.68 41.39 -5.37
CA LEU A 635 26.87 40.90 -6.07
C LEU A 635 26.53 40.23 -7.41
N SER A 636 25.44 39.48 -7.51
CA SER A 636 25.01 38.90 -8.80
C SER A 636 24.54 39.97 -9.79
N ALA A 637 23.76 40.94 -9.33
CA ALA A 637 23.32 42.07 -10.15
C ALA A 637 24.53 42.89 -10.66
N TYR A 638 25.52 43.12 -9.80
CA TYR A 638 26.79 43.72 -10.21
C TYR A 638 27.49 42.92 -11.31
N ARG A 639 27.60 41.59 -11.18
CA ARG A 639 28.27 40.76 -12.21
C ARG A 639 27.59 40.87 -13.58
N GLU A 640 26.26 40.87 -13.59
CA GLU A 640 25.46 41.03 -14.81
C GLU A 640 25.66 42.42 -15.42
N ALA A 641 25.54 43.47 -14.60
CA ALA A 641 25.73 44.86 -15.04
C ALA A 641 27.17 45.14 -15.49
N ALA A 642 28.17 44.58 -14.80
CA ALA A 642 29.58 44.67 -15.18
C ALA A 642 29.85 44.03 -16.55
N THR A 643 29.25 42.88 -16.82
CA THR A 643 29.36 42.20 -18.12
C THR A 643 28.71 43.05 -19.22
N ALA A 644 27.53 43.61 -18.96
CA ALA A 644 26.83 44.49 -19.90
C ALA A 644 27.58 45.81 -20.17
N ALA A 645 28.15 46.43 -19.14
CA ALA A 645 28.94 47.66 -19.24
C ALA A 645 30.24 47.42 -20.03
N ASN A 646 31.00 46.37 -19.69
CA ASN A 646 32.23 46.02 -20.40
C ASN A 646 31.98 45.66 -21.87
N ALA A 647 30.90 44.94 -22.18
CA ALA A 647 30.48 44.68 -23.55
C ALA A 647 30.10 45.96 -24.30
N SER A 648 29.45 46.92 -23.63
CA SER A 648 29.01 48.19 -24.24
C SER A 648 30.12 49.23 -24.37
N LEU A 649 31.18 49.14 -23.57
CA LEU A 649 32.40 49.95 -23.69
C LEU A 649 33.36 49.42 -24.77
N SER A 650 33.38 48.10 -24.98
CA SER A 650 34.23 47.46 -25.99
C SER A 650 33.61 47.41 -27.39
N SER A 651 32.28 47.40 -27.48
CA SER A 651 31.57 47.54 -28.75
C SER A 651 31.28 49.01 -29.05
N SER A 652 31.42 49.45 -30.31
CA SER A 652 31.07 50.81 -30.75
C SER A 652 29.55 51.06 -30.80
N ARG A 653 28.83 50.63 -29.76
CA ARG A 653 27.39 50.83 -29.59
C ARG A 653 27.07 52.33 -29.44
N LYS A 654 25.81 52.69 -29.64
CA LYS A 654 25.32 54.07 -29.48
C LYS A 654 25.69 54.58 -28.08
N ARG A 655 26.24 55.80 -28.01
CA ARG A 655 26.70 56.47 -26.78
C ARG A 655 25.68 56.39 -25.63
N ASP A 656 24.39 56.56 -25.94
CA ASP A 656 23.32 56.55 -24.94
C ASP A 656 23.16 55.18 -24.28
N VAL A 657 23.24 54.09 -25.05
CA VAL A 657 23.17 52.71 -24.55
C VAL A 657 24.38 52.38 -23.66
N THR A 658 25.56 52.86 -24.03
CA THR A 658 26.77 52.70 -23.22
C THR A 658 26.69 53.51 -21.92
N LEU A 659 26.11 54.72 -21.97
CA LEU A 659 25.93 55.56 -20.79
C LEU A 659 24.92 54.95 -19.81
N GLU A 660 23.80 54.41 -20.29
CA GLU A 660 22.83 53.67 -19.48
C GLU A 660 23.45 52.43 -18.82
N ALA A 661 24.23 51.64 -19.58
CA ALA A 661 24.90 50.45 -19.05
C ALA A 661 25.95 50.78 -17.97
N VAL A 662 26.72 51.85 -18.15
CA VAL A 662 27.71 52.34 -17.17
C VAL A 662 27.01 52.87 -15.91
N ALA A 663 25.94 53.65 -16.07
CA ALA A 663 25.17 54.19 -14.95
C ALA A 663 24.51 53.07 -14.13
N ALA A 664 23.90 52.08 -14.80
CA ALA A 664 23.32 50.90 -14.15
C ALA A 664 24.38 50.09 -13.40
N CYS A 665 25.57 49.90 -13.98
CA CYS A 665 26.68 49.22 -13.32
C CYS A 665 27.13 49.98 -12.05
N LEU A 666 27.30 51.30 -12.12
CA LEU A 666 27.62 52.12 -10.95
C LEU A 666 26.56 52.01 -9.84
N GLN A 667 25.27 52.00 -10.20
CA GLN A 667 24.17 51.78 -9.23
C GLN A 667 24.23 50.40 -8.59
N THR A 668 24.54 49.35 -9.34
CA THR A 668 24.71 48.00 -8.77
C THR A 668 25.96 47.87 -7.88
N ILE A 669 27.04 48.61 -8.17
CA ILE A 669 28.22 48.71 -7.30
C ILE A 669 27.84 49.40 -5.99
N GLU A 670 27.09 50.49 -6.05
CA GLU A 670 26.58 51.20 -4.88
C GLU A 670 25.75 50.26 -3.98
N ALA A 671 24.80 49.55 -4.60
CA ALA A 671 23.94 48.60 -3.91
C ALA A 671 24.73 47.43 -3.31
N ALA A 672 25.74 46.93 -4.01
CA ALA A 672 26.61 45.86 -3.52
C ALA A 672 27.44 46.31 -2.31
N LEU A 673 28.05 47.50 -2.35
CA LEU A 673 28.84 48.01 -1.22
C LEU A 673 27.97 48.26 0.02
N LYS A 674 26.77 48.84 -0.14
CA LYS A 674 25.83 49.05 0.96
C LYS A 674 25.33 47.73 1.56
N ALA A 675 24.91 46.79 0.72
CA ALA A 675 24.42 45.49 1.19
C ALA A 675 25.49 44.66 1.91
N VAL A 676 26.76 44.89 1.57
CA VAL A 676 27.91 44.25 2.22
C VAL A 676 28.24 44.86 3.57
N ASP A 677 28.14 46.19 3.69
CA ASP A 677 28.37 46.90 4.95
C ASP A 677 27.37 46.47 6.04
N GLU A 678 26.15 46.14 5.65
CA GLU A 678 25.11 45.62 6.56
C GLU A 678 25.37 44.18 7.04
N CYS A 679 26.28 43.43 6.42
CA CYS A 679 26.56 42.04 6.76
C CYS A 679 27.60 41.89 7.89
N ASP A 680 27.22 41.24 8.99
CA ASP A 680 28.16 40.91 10.09
C ASP A 680 29.29 39.95 9.64
N ALA A 681 29.05 39.17 8.57
CA ALA A 681 30.09 38.41 7.89
C ALA A 681 30.86 39.31 6.93
N MET A 682 31.95 39.89 7.43
CA MET A 682 32.84 40.73 6.62
C MET A 682 33.31 39.98 5.35
N LEU A 683 33.00 40.53 4.18
CA LEU A 683 33.50 40.02 2.90
C LEU A 683 35.03 40.02 2.86
N HIS A 684 35.60 39.13 2.06
CA HIS A 684 37.05 39.16 1.81
C HIS A 684 37.45 40.50 1.16
N PRO A 685 38.53 41.18 1.63
CA PRO A 685 38.96 42.49 1.09
C PRO A 685 39.16 42.52 -0.43
N SER A 686 39.55 41.40 -1.04
CA SER A 686 39.70 41.29 -2.51
C SER A 686 38.40 41.54 -3.28
N THR A 687 37.25 41.18 -2.72
CA THR A 687 35.94 41.44 -3.35
C THR A 687 35.65 42.93 -3.33
N ILE A 688 35.84 43.59 -2.18
CA ILE A 688 35.61 45.03 -2.01
C ILE A 688 36.57 45.82 -2.91
N PHE A 689 37.87 45.49 -2.93
CA PHE A 689 38.83 46.15 -3.81
C PHE A 689 38.45 46.02 -5.28
N THR A 690 37.92 44.87 -5.72
CA THR A 690 37.46 44.70 -7.11
C THR A 690 36.27 45.62 -7.44
N LEU A 691 35.30 45.75 -6.54
CA LEU A 691 34.17 46.66 -6.71
C LEU A 691 34.62 48.13 -6.77
N VAL A 692 35.55 48.51 -5.88
CA VAL A 692 36.07 49.88 -5.81
C VAL A 692 36.92 50.21 -7.05
N GLU A 693 37.79 49.31 -7.50
CA GLU A 693 38.60 49.47 -8.71
C GLU A 693 37.73 49.65 -9.95
N HIS A 694 36.70 48.81 -10.09
CA HIS A 694 35.79 48.89 -11.22
C HIS A 694 34.93 50.16 -11.16
N GLY A 695 34.42 50.52 -9.99
CA GLY A 695 33.68 51.77 -9.76
C GLY A 695 34.51 53.01 -10.11
N ALA A 696 35.76 53.08 -9.65
CA ALA A 696 36.68 54.16 -9.96
C ALA A 696 36.95 54.27 -11.47
N SER A 697 37.14 53.13 -12.14
CA SER A 697 37.34 53.07 -13.59
C SER A 697 36.10 53.51 -14.38
N LEU A 698 34.91 53.11 -13.94
CA LEU A 698 33.64 53.49 -14.55
C LEU A 698 33.31 54.97 -14.33
N LEU A 699 33.66 55.56 -13.19
CA LEU A 699 33.50 57.01 -12.97
C LEU A 699 34.35 57.84 -13.93
N LEU A 700 35.60 57.41 -14.18
CA LEU A 700 36.46 58.04 -15.19
C LEU A 700 35.89 57.88 -16.60
N SER A 701 35.40 56.68 -16.92
CA SER A 701 34.79 56.37 -18.22
C SER A 701 33.49 57.15 -18.43
N LEU A 702 32.64 57.26 -17.41
CA LEU A 702 31.41 58.06 -17.42
C LEU A 702 31.73 59.52 -17.69
N ARG A 703 32.76 60.09 -17.04
CA ARG A 703 33.21 61.45 -17.30
C ARG A 703 33.68 61.65 -18.74
N GLN A 704 34.40 60.69 -19.31
CA GLN A 704 34.78 60.73 -20.72
C GLN A 704 33.57 60.65 -21.65
N LEU A 705 32.60 59.79 -21.34
CA LEU A 705 31.35 59.61 -22.08
C LEU A 705 30.38 60.79 -21.94
N MET A 706 30.52 61.64 -20.91
CA MET A 706 29.69 62.84 -20.67
C MET A 706 30.32 64.15 -21.18
N ARG A 707 31.54 64.11 -21.74
CA ARG A 707 32.15 65.27 -22.41
C ARG A 707 31.54 65.48 -23.79
N ASP A 708 31.23 66.72 -24.15
CA ASP A 708 30.83 67.05 -25.52
C ASP A 708 32.02 66.77 -26.47
N PRO A 709 31.84 65.96 -27.53
CA PRO A 709 32.91 65.62 -28.47
C PRO A 709 33.44 66.83 -29.26
N LYS A 710 32.73 67.98 -29.27
CA LYS A 710 33.14 69.19 -30.00
C LYS A 710 33.71 70.29 -29.11
N THR A 711 33.23 70.46 -27.88
CA THR A 711 33.68 71.56 -26.99
C THR A 711 34.51 71.06 -25.80
N GLY A 712 34.50 69.76 -25.49
CA GLY A 712 35.19 69.19 -24.33
C GLY A 712 34.52 69.54 -22.98
N GLU A 713 33.45 70.32 -23.00
CA GLU A 713 32.69 70.72 -21.82
C GLU A 713 31.77 69.58 -21.36
N SER A 714 31.61 69.43 -20.04
CA SER A 714 30.74 68.40 -19.44
C SER A 714 29.27 68.76 -19.67
N THR A 715 28.51 67.90 -20.34
CA THR A 715 27.09 68.18 -20.65
C THR A 715 26.12 67.74 -19.55
N GLY A 716 26.61 67.20 -18.42
CA GLY A 716 25.76 66.69 -17.34
C GLY A 716 26.24 67.03 -15.93
N SER A 717 25.30 66.89 -14.99
CA SER A 717 25.41 67.20 -13.56
C SER A 717 26.51 66.40 -12.83
N ALA A 718 27.27 67.10 -11.98
CA ALA A 718 28.22 66.63 -10.95
C ALA A 718 27.79 65.43 -10.08
N HIS A 719 26.49 65.14 -10.08
CA HIS A 719 25.80 64.46 -8.99
C HIS A 719 26.16 62.98 -8.82
N VAL A 720 26.43 62.24 -9.91
CA VAL A 720 26.74 60.79 -9.82
C VAL A 720 28.13 60.54 -9.23
N PRO A 721 29.21 61.20 -9.71
CA PRO A 721 30.53 61.11 -9.08
C PRO A 721 30.56 61.63 -7.63
N SER A 722 29.83 62.71 -7.32
CA SER A 722 29.83 63.30 -5.97
C SER A 722 29.15 62.43 -4.91
N CYS A 723 28.24 61.54 -5.30
CA CYS A 723 27.57 60.62 -4.39
C CYS A 723 28.31 59.27 -4.28
N MET A 724 28.90 58.78 -5.37
CA MET A 724 29.58 57.48 -5.39
C MET A 724 30.98 57.50 -4.78
N LEU A 725 31.77 58.56 -5.04
CA LEU A 725 33.16 58.60 -4.61
C LEU A 725 33.36 58.50 -3.08
N PRO A 726 32.54 59.18 -2.24
CA PRO A 726 32.64 59.01 -0.79
C PRO A 726 32.42 57.55 -0.34
N LEU A 727 31.43 56.86 -0.90
CA LEU A 727 31.14 55.45 -0.59
C LEU A 727 32.28 54.53 -1.00
N LEU A 728 32.91 54.79 -2.16
CA LEU A 728 34.07 54.03 -2.63
C LEU A 728 35.29 54.20 -1.71
N ILE A 729 35.52 55.43 -1.22
CA ILE A 729 36.62 55.74 -0.28
C ILE A 729 36.36 55.07 1.08
N GLU A 730 35.15 55.21 1.63
CA GLU A 730 34.76 54.59 2.90
C GLU A 730 34.90 53.07 2.86
N SER A 731 34.38 52.43 1.81
CA SER A 731 34.50 50.98 1.60
C SER A 731 35.96 50.52 1.44
N TYR A 732 36.78 51.33 0.76
CA TYR A 732 38.22 51.08 0.62
C TYR A 732 38.95 51.15 1.96
N GLU A 733 38.68 52.18 2.77
CA GLU A 733 39.31 52.39 4.07
C GLU A 733 38.96 51.26 5.03
N LEU A 734 37.68 50.88 5.12
CA LEU A 734 37.22 49.76 5.93
C LEU A 734 37.90 48.45 5.52
N ALA A 735 37.91 48.12 4.22
CA ALA A 735 38.58 46.91 3.72
C ALA A 735 40.10 46.92 3.97
N SER A 736 40.73 48.09 3.91
CA SER A 736 42.17 48.27 4.12
C SER A 736 42.59 48.09 5.59
N ILE A 737 41.79 48.60 6.53
CA ILE A 737 41.99 48.43 7.98
C ILE A 737 41.97 46.94 8.35
N HIS A 738 41.05 46.18 7.78
CA HIS A 738 40.89 44.77 8.07
C HIS A 738 41.90 43.85 7.36
N ASN A 739 42.62 44.35 6.36
CA ASN A 739 43.67 43.65 5.63
C ASN A 739 45.06 43.76 6.29
N ALA A 740 45.18 44.43 7.44
CA ALA A 740 46.43 45.05 7.88
C ALA A 740 47.69 44.14 7.96
N HIS A 741 47.60 42.80 8.11
CA HIS A 741 48.80 41.97 8.34
C HIS A 741 48.91 40.58 7.68
N HIS A 742 48.15 40.21 6.64
CA HIS A 742 48.14 38.80 6.18
C HIS A 742 48.41 38.47 4.69
N ASP A 743 48.39 39.43 3.74
CA ASP A 743 48.71 39.14 2.32
C ASP A 743 49.47 40.30 1.62
N PRO A 744 50.75 40.12 1.21
CA PRO A 744 51.53 41.17 0.55
C PRO A 744 50.95 41.59 -0.81
N SER A 745 50.26 40.70 -1.52
CA SER A 745 49.63 41.02 -2.81
C SER A 745 48.46 41.99 -2.67
N LEU A 746 47.69 41.90 -1.57
CA LEU A 746 46.59 42.82 -1.29
C LEU A 746 47.07 44.19 -0.80
N THR A 747 48.24 44.23 -0.16
CA THR A 747 48.87 45.49 0.27
C THR A 747 49.32 46.33 -0.92
N GLU A 748 49.91 45.69 -1.94
CA GLU A 748 50.29 46.37 -3.18
C GLU A 748 49.05 46.84 -3.96
N ARG A 749 48.04 45.98 -4.08
CA ARG A 749 46.76 46.31 -4.71
C ARG A 749 46.04 47.48 -4.02
N SER A 750 46.02 47.50 -2.68
CA SER A 750 45.47 48.61 -1.87
C SER A 750 46.17 49.94 -2.17
N ARG A 751 47.51 49.95 -2.28
CA ARG A 751 48.27 51.17 -2.62
C ARG A 751 47.90 51.70 -4.01
N GLY A 752 47.83 50.82 -5.02
CA GLY A 752 47.41 51.20 -6.37
C GLY A 752 45.98 51.76 -6.42
N LEU A 753 45.08 51.19 -5.61
CA LEU A 753 43.69 51.66 -5.51
C LEU A 753 43.59 53.06 -4.87
N ALA A 754 44.42 53.37 -3.87
CA ALA A 754 44.49 54.71 -3.29
C ALA A 754 44.91 55.77 -4.31
N GLU A 755 45.91 55.47 -5.15
CA GLU A 755 46.34 56.34 -6.24
C GLU A 755 45.23 56.53 -7.28
N GLN A 756 44.50 55.46 -7.60
CA GLN A 756 43.38 55.51 -8.53
C GLN A 756 42.22 56.35 -7.98
N LEU A 757 41.82 56.19 -6.72
CA LEU A 757 40.77 56.99 -6.09
C LEU A 757 41.16 58.48 -6.00
N ALA A 758 42.42 58.79 -5.71
CA ALA A 758 42.94 60.15 -5.73
C ALA A 758 42.87 60.76 -7.15
N HIS A 759 43.15 59.97 -8.18
CA HIS A 759 42.99 60.39 -9.57
C HIS A 759 41.52 60.63 -9.93
N VAL A 760 40.58 59.78 -9.49
CA VAL A 760 39.14 60.03 -9.67
C VAL A 760 38.71 61.31 -8.97
N HIS A 761 39.17 61.56 -7.74
CA HIS A 761 38.87 62.80 -7.01
C HIS A 761 39.35 64.03 -7.79
N GLN A 762 40.62 64.08 -8.21
CA GLN A 762 41.18 65.20 -8.98
C GLN A 762 40.53 65.38 -10.35
N THR A 763 40.14 64.25 -10.96
CA THR A 763 39.64 64.26 -12.33
C THR A 763 38.16 64.51 -12.37
N CYS A 764 37.34 64.02 -11.44
CA CYS A 764 35.88 64.01 -11.52
C CYS A 764 35.19 65.08 -10.66
N ILE A 765 35.83 65.54 -9.57
CA ILE A 765 35.39 66.62 -8.67
C ILE A 765 36.32 67.82 -8.89
#